data_AF-A0A6N0WQW0-F1
#
_entry.id   AF-A0A6N0WQW0-F1
#
_cell.length_a   1.000
_cell.length_b   1.000
_cell.length_c   1.000
_cell.angle_alpha   90.00
_cell.angle_beta   90.00
_cell.angle_gamma   90.00
#
_symmetry.space_group_name_H-M   'P 1'
#
loop_
_entity.id
_entity.type
_entity.pdbx_description
1 polymer ?
#
loop_
_entity_poly.entity_id
_entity_poly.type
_entity_poly.pdbx_seq_one_letter_code
_entity_poly.pdbx_strand_id
1 'polypeptide(L)'
;MKALLLAGAMLVSGVAGATPALMPLPTSVAPGEGTLAIAGPLAPRWSGCGDARRLDDAAARLQADIGRQTGLAFDAGAAVPLAVTCASADDAADKGEGYRLTVTAQGIHIDAQGRSGILRAFATLRQLVGLSPQGIRLAAVTIDDAPRFAWRGVMLDSARHFLTVETVKRQIDAMERVKLNVLHLHLSDDEGFRVEVRRYPKLTAGGEYYTQAQVRELVAYAAERGIRVIPEFDVPGHSRAIVRAYPELGVEGKKGPLGTADVALDPAAPTTWRFLDALVSEMAALFPDPVFHIGGDEVARGVWDGDAGVRALMAREKLADSRAVENYFHRRAQQILRRHGKTMMGWEEVAERPGLATDAIVQAWQTSNVTADVTAKGYRTVVSAGYYLDLLMPADFHYAFDPTDTASAGFTPEFAAMLRKASPFLAGYVGDALVAFPRPPLTAEQERLVLGGEAPLWTPTTTDEMLDHVLWPRAAALAERFWSAKSVRDPADMYRRLGTVGALLTVDGLDDQANRMRMALRLAPDAVEPVMTLLSITGPVRNMAHDHRIKAALAGKRIIQPLNAPADVAPVDSLVARRFAADAARYAGGDRSLAAALTGELMRWRDNDARFVAASAGRPLLEEARPTSAQIAALAGYGLEAIAAIEAHRPLDRDLAVKARAALDTLDAQEKASWRPIESFLLPQPPADLIVKIGPGVRALIDAAAAR
;
A
#
# COMPACT_ATOMS: atom_id res chain seq x y z
N MET A 1 26.92 6.50 -32.95
CA MET A 1 25.85 7.18 -33.70
C MET A 1 25.01 6.15 -34.43
N LYS A 2 23.78 5.93 -33.95
CA LYS A 2 22.53 5.55 -34.65
C LYS A 2 21.66 4.60 -33.82
N ALA A 3 20.61 5.21 -33.26
CA ALA A 3 19.27 4.69 -33.01
C ALA A 3 19.11 3.49 -32.05
N LEU A 4 19.02 3.78 -30.75
CA LEU A 4 18.15 3.02 -29.84
C LEU A 4 16.72 3.54 -30.07
N LEU A 5 15.87 2.74 -30.69
CA LEU A 5 14.43 2.99 -30.74
C LEU A 5 13.87 2.73 -29.33
N LEU A 6 13.45 3.81 -28.66
CA LEU A 6 12.44 3.74 -27.61
C LEU A 6 11.19 3.12 -28.22
N ALA A 7 10.88 1.87 -27.86
CA ALA A 7 9.52 1.36 -27.95
C ALA A 7 8.70 1.95 -26.81
N GLY A 8 8.52 3.28 -26.83
CA GLY A 8 7.44 3.92 -26.10
C GLY A 8 6.16 3.51 -26.81
N ALA A 9 5.38 2.61 -26.20
CA ALA A 9 4.00 2.42 -26.60
C ALA A 9 3.24 3.71 -26.31
N MET A 10 3.29 4.68 -27.23
CA MET A 10 2.31 5.75 -27.32
C MET A 10 0.97 5.06 -27.60
N LEU A 11 0.20 4.85 -26.53
CA LEU A 11 -1.22 4.57 -26.63
C LEU A 11 -1.91 5.81 -27.23
N VAL A 12 -1.87 5.91 -28.55
CA VAL A 12 -2.88 6.69 -29.27
C VAL A 12 -4.19 5.92 -29.11
N SER A 13 -4.96 6.30 -28.11
CA SER A 13 -6.38 5.96 -28.03
C SER A 13 -7.19 7.25 -28.00
N GLY A 14 -7.10 7.99 -29.10
CA GLY A 14 -8.18 8.87 -29.52
C GLY A 14 -9.34 8.02 -30.05
N VAL A 15 -10.01 7.27 -29.16
CA VAL A 15 -11.31 6.69 -29.45
C VAL A 15 -12.32 7.54 -28.69
N ALA A 16 -13.03 8.39 -29.42
CA ALA A 16 -14.30 8.92 -28.92
C ALA A 16 -15.19 7.70 -28.56
N GLY A 17 -15.33 7.41 -27.27
CA GLY A 17 -16.12 6.27 -26.77
C GLY A 17 -15.46 5.38 -25.71
N ALA A 18 -14.17 5.55 -25.36
CA ALA A 18 -13.56 4.79 -24.26
C ALA A 18 -13.82 5.47 -22.90
N THR A 19 -14.34 4.71 -21.92
CA THR A 19 -14.54 5.19 -20.54
C THR A 19 -13.21 5.66 -19.94
N PRO A 20 -13.11 6.91 -19.43
CA PRO A 20 -11.86 7.45 -18.90
C PRO A 20 -11.31 6.57 -17.78
N ALA A 21 -9.99 6.47 -17.69
CA ALA A 21 -9.30 5.66 -16.70
C ALA A 21 -9.22 6.38 -15.35
N LEU A 22 -10.38 6.57 -14.71
CA LEU A 22 -10.49 7.24 -13.42
C LEU A 22 -10.31 6.25 -12.26
N MET A 23 -9.43 6.56 -11.32
CA MET A 23 -9.24 5.81 -10.08
C MET A 23 -8.97 6.78 -8.93
N PRO A 24 -9.84 6.84 -7.91
CA PRO A 24 -11.09 6.09 -7.76
C PRO A 24 -12.14 6.38 -8.83
N LEU A 25 -12.95 5.37 -9.18
CA LEU A 25 -14.11 5.52 -10.05
C LEU A 25 -15.17 6.42 -9.38
N PRO A 26 -15.59 7.53 -10.01
CA PRO A 26 -16.56 8.44 -9.42
C PRO A 26 -17.95 7.81 -9.26
N THR A 27 -18.76 8.41 -8.39
CA THR A 27 -20.16 8.01 -8.19
C THR A 27 -20.98 8.10 -9.48
N SER A 28 -20.78 9.16 -10.28
CA SER A 28 -21.40 9.33 -11.58
C SER A 28 -20.44 10.00 -12.57
N VAL A 29 -20.46 9.53 -13.82
CA VAL A 29 -19.72 10.13 -14.95
C VAL A 29 -20.66 10.20 -16.14
N ALA A 30 -21.04 11.41 -16.55
CA ALA A 30 -21.90 11.68 -17.69
C ALA A 30 -21.11 12.37 -18.82
N PRO A 31 -20.87 11.71 -19.97
CA PRO A 31 -20.24 12.34 -21.12
C PRO A 31 -21.05 13.54 -21.61
N GLY A 32 -20.36 14.63 -21.98
CA GLY A 32 -20.94 15.78 -22.65
C GLY A 32 -20.52 15.88 -24.11
N GLU A 33 -21.02 16.90 -24.82
CA GLU A 33 -20.64 17.17 -26.20
C GLU A 33 -19.49 18.19 -26.29
N GLY A 34 -18.54 17.92 -27.19
CA GLY A 34 -17.41 18.80 -27.46
C GLY A 34 -16.15 18.50 -26.65
N THR A 35 -15.14 19.36 -26.84
CA THR A 35 -13.86 19.25 -26.15
C THR A 35 -13.36 20.64 -25.74
N LEU A 36 -12.73 20.73 -24.58
CA LEU A 36 -11.99 21.90 -24.14
C LEU A 36 -10.53 21.80 -24.58
N ALA A 37 -10.00 22.85 -25.18
CA ALA A 37 -8.56 22.97 -25.42
C ALA A 37 -7.89 23.66 -24.23
N ILE A 38 -6.83 23.06 -23.68
CA ILE A 38 -5.99 23.70 -22.65
C ILE A 38 -4.76 24.27 -23.36
N ALA A 39 -4.93 25.46 -23.94
CA ALA A 39 -3.87 26.15 -24.67
C ALA A 39 -2.99 27.02 -23.76
N GLY A 40 -3.50 27.44 -22.60
CA GLY A 40 -2.81 28.32 -21.65
C GLY A 40 -3.03 27.92 -20.19
N PRO A 41 -2.58 28.76 -19.23
CA PRO A 41 -2.73 28.48 -17.82
C PRO A 41 -4.20 28.50 -17.37
N LEU A 42 -4.53 27.67 -16.39
CA LEU A 42 -5.81 27.74 -15.67
C LEU A 42 -5.94 29.09 -14.97
N ALA A 43 -7.07 29.76 -15.16
CA ALA A 43 -7.43 31.03 -14.52
C ALA A 43 -8.55 30.80 -13.51
N PRO A 44 -8.22 30.39 -12.27
CA PRO A 44 -9.23 30.13 -11.25
C PRO A 44 -9.97 31.40 -10.82
N ARG A 45 -11.28 31.27 -10.60
CA ARG A 45 -12.13 32.26 -9.94
C ARG A 45 -12.86 31.58 -8.80
N TRP A 46 -12.55 32.00 -7.58
CA TRP A 46 -13.08 31.43 -6.35
C TRP A 46 -14.31 32.20 -5.87
N SER A 47 -15.38 31.48 -5.52
CA SER A 47 -16.59 32.04 -4.94
C SER A 47 -16.97 31.28 -3.67
N GLY A 48 -17.05 31.98 -2.53
CA GLY A 48 -17.45 31.37 -1.24
C GLY A 48 -16.40 30.47 -0.56
N CYS A 49 -15.16 30.42 -1.05
CA CYS A 49 -14.17 29.42 -0.65
C CYS A 49 -13.20 29.82 0.48
N GLY A 50 -13.31 31.02 1.07
CA GLY A 50 -12.40 31.47 2.14
C GLY A 50 -11.05 31.97 1.60
N ASP A 51 -9.94 31.54 2.24
CA ASP A 51 -8.58 31.98 1.90
C ASP A 51 -8.14 31.48 0.50
N ALA A 52 -8.19 32.39 -0.47
CA ALA A 52 -7.84 32.10 -1.85
C ALA A 52 -6.36 31.71 -2.04
N ARG A 53 -5.43 32.11 -1.18
CA ARG A 53 -3.99 31.89 -1.43
C ARG A 53 -3.63 30.41 -1.49
N ARG A 54 -4.11 29.63 -0.53
CA ARG A 54 -3.89 28.17 -0.50
C ARG A 54 -4.54 27.47 -1.70
N LEU A 55 -5.63 28.03 -2.22
CA LEU A 55 -6.33 27.51 -3.39
C LEU A 55 -5.58 27.87 -4.69
N ASP A 56 -5.00 29.07 -4.76
CA ASP A 56 -4.11 29.48 -5.84
C ASP A 56 -2.88 28.57 -5.90
N ASP A 57 -2.27 28.25 -4.75
CA ASP A 57 -1.16 27.28 -4.67
C ASP A 57 -1.59 25.88 -5.17
N ALA A 58 -2.79 25.42 -4.79
CA ALA A 58 -3.31 24.14 -5.27
C ALA A 58 -3.59 24.14 -6.78
N ALA A 59 -4.11 25.24 -7.33
CA ALA A 59 -4.33 25.40 -8.76
C ALA A 59 -3.00 25.49 -9.53
N ALA A 60 -1.98 26.16 -8.96
CA ALA A 60 -0.64 26.21 -9.52
C ALA A 60 0.02 24.82 -9.54
N ARG A 61 -0.16 24.01 -8.48
CA ARG A 61 0.28 22.60 -8.48
C ARG A 61 -0.43 21.80 -9.57
N LEU A 62 -1.76 21.90 -9.69
CA LEU A 62 -2.51 21.25 -10.77
C LEU A 62 -1.95 21.65 -12.15
N GLN A 63 -1.73 22.95 -12.38
CA GLN A 63 -1.15 23.45 -13.63
C GLN A 63 0.24 22.84 -13.91
N ALA A 64 1.10 22.79 -12.89
CA ALA A 64 2.43 22.21 -13.00
C ALA A 64 2.39 20.71 -13.29
N ASP A 65 1.43 19.99 -12.71
CA ASP A 65 1.23 18.55 -12.96
C ASP A 65 0.79 18.32 -14.41
N ILE A 66 -0.18 19.08 -14.92
CA ILE A 66 -0.59 19.03 -16.34
C ILE A 66 0.60 19.33 -17.26
N GLY A 67 1.44 20.31 -16.90
CA GLY A 67 2.67 20.61 -17.63
C GLY A 67 3.64 19.42 -17.67
N ARG A 68 3.86 18.73 -16.54
CA ARG A 68 4.70 17.52 -16.48
C ARG A 68 4.12 16.35 -17.27
N GLN A 69 2.80 16.14 -17.17
CA GLN A 69 2.09 15.06 -17.88
C GLN A 69 2.12 15.20 -19.40
N THR A 70 2.15 16.43 -19.90
CA THR A 70 2.01 16.70 -21.34
C THR A 70 3.33 17.13 -22.00
N GLY A 71 4.28 17.68 -21.24
CA GLY A 71 5.53 18.22 -21.76
C GLY A 71 5.34 19.45 -22.66
N LEU A 72 4.14 20.03 -22.69
CA LEU A 72 3.80 21.16 -23.55
C LEU A 72 3.95 22.49 -22.82
N ALA A 73 4.46 23.51 -23.54
CA ALA A 73 4.45 24.87 -23.07
C ALA A 73 3.04 25.48 -23.22
N PHE A 74 2.60 26.23 -22.22
CA PHE A 74 1.33 26.94 -22.22
C PHE A 74 1.49 28.33 -22.84
N ASP A 75 0.56 28.72 -23.70
CA ASP A 75 0.41 30.10 -24.17
C ASP A 75 -0.16 30.96 -23.03
N ALA A 76 0.66 31.86 -22.48
CA ALA A 76 0.27 32.75 -21.40
C ALA A 76 -0.90 33.69 -21.77
N GLY A 77 -1.14 33.94 -23.06
CA GLY A 77 -2.26 34.73 -23.55
C GLY A 77 -3.57 33.96 -23.66
N ALA A 78 -3.55 32.62 -23.57
CA ALA A 78 -4.69 31.74 -23.82
C ALA A 78 -5.27 31.13 -22.52
N ALA A 79 -5.51 31.97 -21.52
CA ALA A 79 -5.99 31.52 -20.21
C ALA A 79 -7.28 30.69 -20.29
N VAL A 80 -7.31 29.58 -19.57
CA VAL A 80 -8.46 28.67 -19.52
C VAL A 80 -9.33 29.00 -18.31
N PRO A 81 -10.61 29.37 -18.50
CA PRO A 81 -11.50 29.67 -17.39
C PRO A 81 -11.71 28.45 -16.47
N LEU A 82 -11.48 28.66 -15.17
CA LEU A 82 -11.78 27.71 -14.10
C LEU A 82 -12.66 28.41 -13.05
N ALA A 83 -13.95 28.15 -13.05
CA ALA A 83 -14.89 28.74 -12.09
C ALA A 83 -15.17 27.77 -10.94
N VAL A 84 -14.89 28.17 -9.70
CA VAL A 84 -15.03 27.32 -8.52
C VAL A 84 -15.94 27.96 -7.48
N THR A 85 -16.99 27.24 -7.08
CA THR A 85 -17.91 27.63 -6.01
C THR A 85 -17.74 26.70 -4.82
N CYS A 86 -17.71 27.24 -3.60
CA CYS A 86 -17.70 26.46 -2.38
C CYS A 86 -18.98 26.67 -1.56
N ALA A 87 -19.55 25.57 -1.06
CA ALA A 87 -20.66 25.62 -0.11
C ALA A 87 -20.22 26.05 1.30
N SER A 88 -18.96 25.79 1.66
CA SER A 88 -18.35 26.15 2.94
C SER A 88 -16.93 26.66 2.75
N ALA A 89 -16.53 27.62 3.60
CA ALA A 89 -15.16 28.10 3.72
C ALA A 89 -14.34 27.33 4.78
N ASP A 90 -14.90 26.27 5.38
CA ASP A 90 -14.18 25.37 6.28
C ASP A 90 -13.00 24.71 5.56
N ASP A 91 -11.81 24.84 6.15
CA ASP A 91 -10.54 24.42 5.57
C ASP A 91 -9.97 23.13 6.20
N ALA A 92 -10.73 22.48 7.09
CA ALA A 92 -10.35 21.20 7.67
C ALA A 92 -10.22 20.09 6.59
N ALA A 93 -9.13 19.31 6.67
CA ALA A 93 -8.70 18.38 5.61
C ALA A 93 -9.72 17.28 5.24
N ASP A 94 -10.65 16.93 6.13
CA ASP A 94 -11.66 15.87 5.92
C ASP A 94 -13.11 16.40 5.89
N LYS A 95 -13.31 17.72 5.75
CA LYS A 95 -14.63 18.34 5.65
C LYS A 95 -14.96 18.74 4.20
N GLY A 96 -16.19 18.45 3.79
CA GLY A 96 -16.72 18.88 2.49
C GLY A 96 -15.95 18.31 1.29
N GLU A 97 -15.76 16.98 1.26
CA GLU A 97 -15.02 16.30 0.19
C GLU A 97 -15.83 16.03 -1.08
N GLY A 98 -17.15 16.22 -1.05
CA GLY A 98 -18.00 16.07 -2.23
C GLY A 98 -17.83 17.22 -3.23
N TYR A 99 -17.92 16.91 -4.51
CA TYR A 99 -17.81 17.88 -5.59
C TYR A 99 -18.64 17.48 -6.82
N ARG A 100 -19.02 18.50 -7.60
CA ARG A 100 -19.44 18.36 -9.00
C ARG A 100 -18.41 19.03 -9.89
N LEU A 101 -17.89 18.30 -10.88
CA LEU A 101 -16.97 18.80 -11.89
C LEU A 101 -17.67 18.81 -13.25
N THR A 102 -17.73 19.95 -13.92
CA THR A 102 -18.28 20.09 -15.27
C THR A 102 -17.23 20.66 -16.21
N VAL A 103 -16.90 19.92 -17.28
CA VAL A 103 -16.02 20.37 -18.36
C VAL A 103 -16.89 20.66 -19.59
N THR A 104 -16.77 21.87 -20.12
CA THR A 104 -17.45 22.32 -21.35
C THR A 104 -16.43 22.84 -22.35
N ALA A 105 -16.84 23.13 -23.59
CA ALA A 105 -15.96 23.76 -24.58
C ALA A 105 -15.47 25.16 -24.17
N GLN A 106 -16.14 25.82 -23.22
CA GLN A 106 -15.85 27.18 -22.77
C GLN A 106 -14.99 27.25 -21.50
N GLY A 107 -14.85 26.15 -20.77
CA GLY A 107 -14.06 26.10 -19.55
C GLY A 107 -14.50 25.02 -18.57
N ILE A 108 -13.94 25.10 -17.37
CA ILE A 108 -14.14 24.14 -16.27
C ILE A 108 -14.93 24.80 -15.15
N HIS A 109 -15.93 24.10 -14.63
CA HIS A 109 -16.70 24.53 -13.47
C HIS A 109 -16.65 23.46 -12.36
N ILE A 110 -16.42 23.89 -11.12
CA ILE A 110 -16.40 23.03 -9.94
C ILE A 110 -17.33 23.61 -8.87
N ASP A 111 -18.32 22.83 -8.45
CA ASP A 111 -19.10 23.09 -7.24
C ASP A 111 -18.63 22.13 -6.14
N ALA A 112 -17.92 22.64 -5.14
CA ALA A 112 -17.35 21.85 -4.06
C ALA A 112 -18.07 22.10 -2.73
N GLN A 113 -18.18 21.07 -1.89
CA GLN A 113 -18.70 21.23 -0.54
C GLN A 113 -17.77 22.04 0.37
N GLY A 114 -16.47 22.03 0.09
CA GLY A 114 -15.43 22.78 0.78
C GLY A 114 -14.08 22.65 0.08
N ARG A 115 -13.00 23.10 0.74
CA ARG A 115 -11.64 23.07 0.16
C ARG A 115 -11.21 21.66 -0.25
N SER A 116 -11.49 20.65 0.56
CA SER A 116 -11.11 19.27 0.22
C SER A 116 -11.82 18.78 -1.04
N GLY A 117 -13.10 19.13 -1.24
CA GLY A 117 -13.83 18.82 -2.48
C GLY A 117 -13.16 19.40 -3.73
N ILE A 118 -12.57 20.61 -3.65
CA ILE A 118 -11.77 21.19 -4.74
C ILE A 118 -10.55 20.30 -5.03
N LEU A 119 -9.81 19.91 -3.99
CA LEU A 119 -8.62 19.05 -4.16
C LEU A 119 -9.00 17.70 -4.77
N ARG A 120 -10.15 17.12 -4.41
CA ARG A 120 -10.66 15.87 -5.01
C ARG A 120 -11.07 16.07 -6.47
N ALA A 121 -11.69 17.21 -6.80
CA ALA A 121 -11.97 17.57 -8.19
C ALA A 121 -10.69 17.75 -9.02
N PHE A 122 -9.65 18.35 -8.44
CA PHE A 122 -8.35 18.51 -9.08
C PHE A 122 -7.65 17.16 -9.30
N ALA A 123 -7.76 16.22 -8.36
CA ALA A 123 -7.28 14.85 -8.57
C ALA A 123 -7.97 14.17 -9.76
N THR A 124 -9.29 14.35 -9.93
CA THR A 124 -10.03 13.85 -11.10
C THR A 124 -9.62 14.56 -12.39
N LEU A 125 -9.44 15.89 -12.36
CA LEU A 125 -8.99 16.66 -13.54
C LEU A 125 -7.64 16.17 -14.07
N ARG A 126 -6.66 15.89 -13.19
CA ARG A 126 -5.36 15.32 -13.58
C ARG A 126 -5.50 14.04 -14.39
N GLN A 127 -6.46 13.19 -14.02
CA GLN A 127 -6.69 11.91 -14.69
C GLN A 127 -7.50 12.03 -16.00
N LEU A 128 -8.23 13.14 -16.18
CA LEU A 128 -8.97 13.44 -17.40
C LEU A 128 -8.13 14.12 -18.49
N VAL A 129 -6.98 14.71 -18.11
CA VAL A 129 -6.09 15.40 -19.04
C VAL A 129 -5.56 14.41 -20.07
N GLY A 130 -5.93 14.65 -21.33
CA GLY A 130 -5.47 13.86 -22.47
C GLY A 130 -4.53 14.66 -23.36
N LEU A 131 -3.47 14.00 -23.83
CA LEU A 131 -2.63 14.50 -24.91
C LEU A 131 -3.16 13.97 -26.26
N SER A 132 -3.46 14.87 -27.19
CA SER A 132 -3.80 14.53 -28.57
C SER A 132 -2.79 15.15 -29.55
N PRO A 133 -2.79 14.74 -30.83
CA PRO A 133 -1.98 15.40 -31.86
C PRO A 133 -2.28 16.91 -32.02
N GLN A 134 -3.39 17.40 -31.46
CA GLN A 134 -3.83 18.80 -31.48
C GLN A 134 -3.57 19.52 -30.14
N GLY A 135 -2.70 18.96 -29.29
CA GLY A 135 -2.36 19.48 -27.97
C GLY A 135 -3.19 18.88 -26.85
N ILE A 136 -3.32 19.61 -25.75
CA ILE A 136 -4.04 19.16 -24.56
C ILE A 136 -5.54 19.35 -24.78
N ARG A 137 -6.30 18.25 -24.66
CA ARG A 137 -7.75 18.23 -24.86
C ARG A 137 -8.44 17.50 -23.71
N LEU A 138 -9.50 18.09 -23.19
CA LEU A 138 -10.44 17.40 -22.29
C LEU A 138 -11.77 17.20 -23.00
N ALA A 139 -12.29 15.97 -22.99
CA ALA A 139 -13.67 15.72 -23.40
C ALA A 139 -14.64 16.41 -22.44
N ALA A 140 -15.73 16.96 -22.98
CA ALA A 140 -16.80 17.49 -22.14
C ALA A 140 -17.37 16.36 -21.27
N VAL A 141 -17.56 16.64 -19.98
CA VAL A 141 -18.00 15.65 -19.00
C VAL A 141 -18.61 16.34 -17.79
N THR A 142 -19.61 15.72 -17.18
CA THR A 142 -20.11 16.08 -15.85
C THR A 142 -19.86 14.91 -14.90
N ILE A 143 -19.23 15.19 -13.75
CA ILE A 143 -18.88 14.20 -12.73
C ILE A 143 -19.46 14.67 -11.41
N ASP A 144 -20.26 13.81 -10.78
CA ASP A 144 -20.74 13.97 -9.40
C ASP A 144 -20.04 12.93 -8.54
N ASP A 145 -19.42 13.36 -7.45
CA ASP A 145 -18.57 12.47 -6.67
C ASP A 145 -18.42 12.89 -5.21
N ALA A 146 -18.27 11.90 -4.34
CA ALA A 146 -17.99 12.06 -2.91
C ALA A 146 -17.40 10.76 -2.37
N PRO A 147 -16.62 10.80 -1.27
CA PRO A 147 -16.06 9.59 -0.69
C PRO A 147 -17.13 8.73 -0.03
N ARG A 148 -16.99 7.40 -0.16
CA ARG A 148 -17.75 6.43 0.64
C ARG A 148 -17.37 6.44 2.12
N PHE A 149 -16.07 6.51 2.42
CA PHE A 149 -15.54 6.50 3.78
C PHE A 149 -14.80 7.79 4.11
N ALA A 150 -14.92 8.25 5.36
CA ALA A 150 -14.26 9.46 5.83
C ALA A 150 -12.74 9.24 6.07
N TRP A 151 -12.33 8.02 6.42
CA TRP A 151 -10.94 7.64 6.64
C TRP A 151 -10.42 6.79 5.47
N ARG A 152 -9.42 7.30 4.76
CA ARG A 152 -8.82 6.63 3.59
C ARG A 152 -7.30 6.74 3.74
N GLY A 153 -6.76 5.79 4.49
CA GLY A 153 -5.43 5.88 5.08
C GLY A 153 -4.36 5.02 4.41
N VAL A 154 -3.12 5.48 4.55
CA VAL A 154 -1.91 4.66 4.41
C VAL A 154 -1.09 4.86 5.68
N MET A 155 -0.61 3.77 6.26
CA MET A 155 0.37 3.81 7.34
C MET A 155 1.76 3.51 6.80
N LEU A 156 2.73 4.38 7.14
CA LEU A 156 4.14 4.20 6.79
C LEU A 156 4.95 3.93 8.07
N ASP A 157 5.58 2.76 8.10
CA ASP A 157 6.55 2.41 9.14
C ASP A 157 7.91 3.04 8.84
N SER A 158 8.27 4.05 9.63
CA SER A 158 9.59 4.67 9.58
C SER A 158 10.52 4.13 10.67
N ALA A 159 10.03 3.24 11.54
CA ALA A 159 10.76 2.70 12.68
C ALA A 159 11.72 1.59 12.26
N ARG A 160 11.31 0.65 11.40
CA ARG A 160 12.15 -0.48 10.98
C ARG A 160 13.21 -0.06 9.97
N HIS A 161 12.83 0.66 8.92
CA HIS A 161 13.73 1.43 8.08
C HIS A 161 13.30 2.90 8.06
N PHE A 162 14.25 3.80 8.25
CA PHE A 162 13.96 5.23 8.23
C PHE A 162 13.56 5.68 6.82
N LEU A 163 12.52 6.50 6.74
CA LEU A 163 12.08 7.14 5.51
C LEU A 163 12.51 8.60 5.52
N THR A 164 13.03 9.10 4.42
CA THR A 164 13.45 10.50 4.33
C THR A 164 12.25 11.43 4.23
N VAL A 165 12.42 12.70 4.63
CA VAL A 165 11.39 13.74 4.46
C VAL A 165 10.94 13.83 3.00
N GLU A 166 11.87 13.71 2.06
CA GLU A 166 11.57 13.76 0.62
C GLU A 166 10.72 12.56 0.19
N THR A 167 11.07 11.35 0.63
CA THR A 167 10.27 10.16 0.38
C THR A 167 8.86 10.26 0.94
N VAL A 168 8.70 10.74 2.18
CA VAL A 168 7.36 10.94 2.77
C VAL A 168 6.56 11.99 1.98
N LYS A 169 7.19 13.07 1.52
CA LYS A 169 6.53 14.08 0.66
C LYS A 169 6.07 13.51 -0.67
N ARG A 170 6.87 12.68 -1.34
CA ARG A 170 6.46 11.99 -2.57
C ARG A 170 5.21 11.13 -2.35
N GLN A 171 5.10 10.46 -1.20
CA GLN A 171 3.92 9.65 -0.88
C GLN A 171 2.68 10.53 -0.64
N ILE A 172 2.83 11.63 0.09
CA ILE A 172 1.79 12.64 0.30
C ILE A 172 1.26 13.19 -1.04
N ASP A 173 2.17 13.46 -1.98
CA ASP A 173 1.85 13.87 -3.34
C ASP A 173 1.02 12.80 -4.07
N ALA A 174 1.46 11.53 -4.07
CA ALA A 174 0.72 10.44 -4.72
C ALA A 174 -0.66 10.22 -4.08
N MET A 175 -0.77 10.32 -2.75
CA MET A 175 -2.02 10.22 -2.00
C MET A 175 -3.05 11.29 -2.41
N GLU A 176 -2.63 12.55 -2.62
CA GLU A 176 -3.52 13.62 -3.10
C GLU A 176 -4.19 13.24 -4.43
N ARG A 177 -3.39 12.67 -5.35
CA ARG A 177 -3.79 12.33 -6.73
C ARG A 177 -4.77 11.17 -6.82
N VAL A 178 -4.81 10.31 -5.79
CA VAL A 178 -5.76 9.19 -5.69
C VAL A 178 -6.80 9.37 -4.58
N LYS A 179 -6.92 10.59 -4.02
CA LYS A 179 -7.94 10.95 -3.03
C LYS A 179 -7.84 10.26 -1.66
N LEU A 180 -6.66 9.75 -1.30
CA LEU A 180 -6.35 9.37 0.08
C LEU A 180 -6.22 10.63 0.95
N ASN A 181 -6.52 10.51 2.25
CA ASN A 181 -6.62 11.67 3.14
C ASN A 181 -6.02 11.48 4.53
N VAL A 182 -5.52 10.31 4.86
CA VAL A 182 -4.83 10.06 6.13
C VAL A 182 -3.47 9.44 5.89
N LEU A 183 -2.42 10.10 6.36
CA LEU A 183 -1.09 9.55 6.50
C LEU A 183 -0.88 9.21 7.97
N HIS A 184 -0.83 7.92 8.28
CA HIS A 184 -0.47 7.43 9.59
C HIS A 184 1.04 7.17 9.61
N LEU A 185 1.79 7.87 10.48
CA LEU A 185 3.22 7.69 10.63
C LEU A 185 3.51 6.84 11.87
N HIS A 186 3.96 5.61 11.64
CA HIS A 186 4.47 4.72 12.68
C HIS A 186 5.93 5.09 13.00
N LEU A 187 6.13 5.80 14.12
CA LEU A 187 7.33 6.59 14.42
C LEU A 187 8.19 6.00 15.55
N SER A 188 7.73 4.96 16.23
CA SER A 188 8.55 4.24 17.20
C SER A 188 8.21 2.76 17.23
N ASP A 189 9.25 1.94 17.25
CA ASP A 189 9.16 0.51 17.47
C ASP A 189 10.44 0.00 18.16
N ASP A 190 10.59 -1.32 18.26
CA ASP A 190 11.75 -1.97 18.81
C ASP A 190 13.06 -1.59 18.10
N GLU A 191 13.02 -1.37 16.78
CA GLU A 191 14.18 -1.05 15.95
C GLU A 191 14.62 0.42 16.01
N GLY A 192 13.74 1.34 16.41
CA GLY A 192 14.09 2.75 16.45
C GLY A 192 12.99 3.71 16.87
N PHE A 193 13.40 4.89 17.33
CA PHE A 193 12.53 6.01 17.68
C PHE A 193 12.85 7.20 16.76
N ARG A 194 11.85 7.70 16.03
CA ARG A 194 12.08 8.49 14.81
C ARG A 194 11.70 9.96 14.91
N VAL A 195 11.30 10.45 16.08
CA VAL A 195 11.03 11.89 16.27
C VAL A 195 11.84 12.45 17.43
N GLU A 196 12.37 13.66 17.24
CA GLU A 196 13.02 14.41 18.30
C GLU A 196 12.08 14.74 19.47
N VAL A 197 12.38 14.20 20.65
CA VAL A 197 11.76 14.58 21.92
C VAL A 197 12.78 15.35 22.75
N ARG A 198 12.61 16.67 22.90
CA ARG A 198 13.63 17.53 23.50
C ARG A 198 13.88 17.20 24.97
N ARG A 199 12.84 16.78 25.70
CA ARG A 199 12.96 16.31 27.09
C ARG A 199 13.65 14.95 27.22
N TYR A 200 13.66 14.15 26.15
CA TYR A 200 14.23 12.79 26.13
C TYR A 200 15.21 12.61 24.96
N PRO A 201 16.31 13.40 24.90
CA PRO A 201 17.19 13.47 23.73
C PRO A 201 17.95 12.16 23.42
N LYS A 202 18.03 11.21 24.37
CA LYS A 202 18.68 9.91 24.12
C LYS A 202 17.88 9.02 23.16
N LEU A 203 16.57 9.27 22.98
CA LEU A 203 15.72 8.48 22.08
C LEU A 203 16.22 8.50 20.63
N THR A 204 16.79 9.63 20.21
CA THR A 204 17.26 9.86 18.83
C THR A 204 18.79 9.98 18.74
N ALA A 205 19.51 9.75 19.84
CA ALA A 205 20.95 9.91 19.88
C ALA A 205 21.66 8.86 19.00
N GLY A 206 22.30 9.31 17.91
CA GLY A 206 23.10 8.45 17.04
C GLY A 206 22.31 7.60 16.03
N GLY A 207 21.03 7.92 15.80
CA GLY A 207 20.19 7.27 14.79
C GLY A 207 19.64 8.26 13.75
N GLU A 208 18.89 7.73 12.78
CA GLU A 208 18.12 8.52 11.81
C GLU A 208 16.73 8.85 12.39
N TYR A 209 16.35 10.13 12.34
CA TYR A 209 15.11 10.64 12.91
C TYR A 209 14.69 11.96 12.25
N TYR A 210 13.42 12.34 12.42
CA TYR A 210 12.89 13.64 12.08
C TYR A 210 13.10 14.62 13.24
N THR A 211 13.75 15.74 12.97
CA THR A 211 13.72 16.90 13.87
C THR A 211 12.30 17.44 14.00
N GLN A 212 12.00 18.17 15.08
CA GLN A 212 10.68 18.80 15.21
C GLN A 212 10.39 19.80 14.08
N ALA A 213 11.40 20.39 13.45
CA ALA A 213 11.23 21.28 12.30
C ALA A 213 10.76 20.50 11.07
N GLN A 214 11.39 19.36 10.78
CA GLN A 214 10.98 18.47 9.68
C GLN A 214 9.59 17.91 9.90
N VAL A 215 9.20 17.57 11.13
CA VAL A 215 7.81 17.14 11.42
C VAL A 215 6.82 18.26 11.10
N ARG A 216 7.08 19.51 11.54
CA ARG A 216 6.19 20.65 11.21
C ARG A 216 6.09 20.89 9.70
N GLU A 217 7.21 20.74 9.00
CA GLU A 217 7.26 20.83 7.54
C GLU A 217 6.39 19.75 6.87
N LEU A 218 6.51 18.49 7.29
CA LEU A 218 5.69 17.37 6.77
C LEU A 218 4.20 17.59 7.03
N VAL A 219 3.84 17.99 8.25
CA VAL A 219 2.45 18.26 8.63
C VAL A 219 1.86 19.40 7.80
N ALA A 220 2.59 20.50 7.60
CA ALA A 220 2.14 21.61 6.77
C ALA A 220 1.98 21.19 5.30
N TYR A 221 2.97 20.45 4.77
CA TYR A 221 2.97 19.96 3.40
C TYR A 221 1.79 19.02 3.11
N ALA A 222 1.45 18.15 4.06
CA ALA A 222 0.27 17.27 4.01
C ALA A 222 -1.05 18.07 4.08
N ALA A 223 -1.15 19.07 4.96
CA ALA A 223 -2.34 19.90 5.10
C ALA A 223 -2.64 20.73 3.83
N GLU A 224 -1.61 21.14 3.08
CA GLU A 224 -1.77 21.80 1.77
C GLU A 224 -2.49 20.92 0.73
N ARG A 225 -2.44 19.60 0.91
CA ARG A 225 -2.97 18.56 0.02
C ARG A 225 -4.20 17.84 0.59
N GLY A 226 -4.76 18.35 1.68
CA GLY A 226 -5.93 17.75 2.33
C GLY A 226 -5.64 16.37 2.91
N ILE A 227 -4.43 16.19 3.46
CA ILE A 227 -4.00 14.97 4.14
C ILE A 227 -3.77 15.25 5.62
N ARG A 228 -4.43 14.47 6.47
CA ARG A 228 -4.26 14.44 7.92
C ARG A 228 -3.03 13.60 8.25
N VAL A 229 -2.22 14.04 9.21
CA VAL A 229 -1.04 13.29 9.67
C VAL A 229 -1.29 12.81 11.09
N ILE A 230 -1.38 11.49 11.26
CA ILE A 230 -1.63 10.84 12.55
C ILE A 230 -0.30 10.25 13.05
N PRO A 231 0.22 10.68 14.21
CA PRO A 231 1.41 10.08 14.77
C PRO A 231 1.08 8.81 15.54
N GLU A 232 1.95 7.82 15.44
CA GLU A 232 1.99 6.67 16.33
C GLU A 232 3.30 6.57 17.09
N PHE A 233 3.16 6.38 18.40
CA PHE A 233 4.23 5.97 19.28
C PHE A 233 3.76 4.75 20.05
N ASP A 234 4.16 3.58 19.58
CA ASP A 234 3.65 2.30 20.05
C ASP A 234 4.15 1.95 21.46
N VAL A 235 3.19 1.81 22.38
CA VAL A 235 3.38 1.47 23.79
C VAL A 235 2.14 0.74 24.34
N PRO A 236 2.29 -0.17 25.33
CA PRO A 236 3.50 -0.46 26.08
C PRO A 236 4.39 -1.52 25.44
N GLY A 237 3.93 -2.24 24.41
CA GLY A 237 4.73 -3.14 23.58
C GLY A 237 5.73 -2.37 22.72
N HIS A 238 6.46 -3.08 21.85
CA HIS A 238 7.35 -2.47 20.83
C HIS A 238 8.27 -1.34 21.34
N SER A 239 8.68 -1.44 22.61
CA SER A 239 9.31 -0.34 23.34
C SER A 239 10.80 -0.51 23.53
N ARG A 240 11.44 -1.47 22.84
CA ARG A 240 12.88 -1.77 23.04
C ARG A 240 13.77 -0.56 22.74
N ALA A 241 13.47 0.25 21.73
CA ALA A 241 14.23 1.48 21.46
C ALA A 241 14.12 2.50 22.60
N ILE A 242 12.92 2.65 23.18
CA ILE A 242 12.67 3.54 24.33
C ILE A 242 13.45 3.06 25.55
N VAL A 243 13.32 1.78 25.89
CA VAL A 243 13.96 1.18 27.08
C VAL A 243 15.48 1.12 26.92
N ARG A 244 16.01 0.91 25.71
CA ARG A 244 17.45 0.99 25.47
C ARG A 244 18.00 2.40 25.76
N ALA A 245 17.26 3.44 25.42
CA ALA A 245 17.67 4.83 25.67
C ALA A 245 17.50 5.22 27.16
N TYR A 246 16.44 4.71 27.79
CA TYR A 246 16.06 4.99 29.18
C TYR A 246 15.58 3.69 29.87
N PRO A 247 16.52 2.88 30.40
CA PRO A 247 16.20 1.58 30.99
C PRO A 247 15.21 1.64 32.16
N GLU A 248 15.14 2.77 32.86
CA GLU A 248 14.23 3.01 33.98
C GLU A 248 12.74 3.15 33.60
N LEU A 249 12.41 3.07 32.30
CA LEU A 249 11.04 3.20 31.78
C LEU A 249 10.37 1.86 31.49
N GLY A 250 11.10 0.74 31.52
CA GLY A 250 10.57 -0.55 31.07
C GLY A 250 11.02 -1.74 31.87
N VAL A 251 10.38 -2.87 31.55
CA VAL A 251 10.67 -4.20 32.07
C VAL A 251 11.11 -5.06 30.90
N GLU A 252 12.22 -5.77 31.07
CA GLU A 252 12.62 -6.85 30.17
C GLU A 252 12.08 -8.17 30.73
N GLY A 253 11.24 -8.82 29.95
CA GLY A 253 10.69 -10.13 30.27
C GLY A 253 11.72 -11.26 30.11
N LYS A 254 11.25 -12.49 30.26
CA LYS A 254 12.06 -13.67 29.96
C LYS A 254 12.34 -13.74 28.46
N LYS A 255 13.50 -14.29 28.09
CA LYS A 255 13.82 -14.59 26.68
C LYS A 255 12.81 -15.57 26.11
N GLY A 256 12.19 -15.19 25.00
CA GLY A 256 11.31 -16.07 24.24
C GLY A 256 12.07 -17.18 23.50
N PRO A 257 11.37 -18.06 22.76
CA PRO A 257 11.97 -19.15 22.00
C PRO A 257 13.00 -18.70 20.95
N LEU A 258 12.87 -17.46 20.45
CA LEU A 258 13.79 -16.85 19.47
C LEU A 258 15.02 -16.20 20.13
N GLY A 259 15.19 -16.30 21.45
CA GLY A 259 16.37 -15.83 22.18
C GLY A 259 16.41 -14.34 22.53
N THR A 260 15.45 -13.55 22.03
CA THR A 260 15.26 -12.14 22.39
C THR A 260 14.29 -12.03 23.57
N ALA A 261 14.57 -11.13 24.52
CA ALA A 261 13.64 -10.81 25.59
C ALA A 261 12.57 -9.84 25.09
N ASP A 262 11.32 -10.12 25.46
CA ASP A 262 10.22 -9.19 25.27
C ASP A 262 10.47 -7.96 26.14
N VAL A 263 10.16 -6.77 25.62
CA VAL A 263 10.37 -5.50 26.33
C VAL A 263 9.07 -4.72 26.30
N ALA A 264 8.63 -4.26 27.47
CA ALA A 264 7.48 -3.39 27.58
C ALA A 264 7.72 -2.26 28.57
N LEU A 265 7.01 -1.14 28.43
CA LEU A 265 7.06 -0.08 29.43
C LEU A 265 6.55 -0.57 30.79
N ASP A 266 7.08 -0.02 31.88
CA ASP A 266 6.71 -0.39 33.25
C ASP A 266 5.46 0.41 33.70
N PRO A 267 4.29 -0.23 33.83
CA PRO A 267 3.06 0.45 34.25
C PRO A 267 3.07 0.82 35.75
N ALA A 268 3.95 0.23 36.55
CA ALA A 268 4.07 0.49 37.99
C ALA A 268 4.97 1.70 38.29
N ALA A 269 5.91 2.01 37.39
CA ALA A 269 6.87 3.09 37.61
C ALA A 269 6.28 4.49 37.36
N PRO A 270 6.41 5.43 38.32
CA PRO A 270 6.05 6.83 38.10
C PRO A 270 6.85 7.52 36.98
N THR A 271 8.06 7.04 36.68
CA THR A 271 8.92 7.53 35.58
C THR A 271 8.26 7.33 34.23
N THR A 272 7.68 6.15 33.97
CA THR A 272 6.92 5.82 32.74
C THR A 272 5.83 6.84 32.47
N TRP A 273 5.04 7.18 33.49
CA TRP A 273 3.93 8.11 33.33
C TRP A 273 4.38 9.56 33.11
N ARG A 274 5.50 9.98 33.71
CA ARG A 274 6.11 11.29 33.42
C ARG A 274 6.67 11.34 32.00
N PHE A 275 7.25 10.24 31.54
CA PHE A 275 7.73 10.09 30.18
C PHE A 275 6.58 10.22 29.17
N LEU A 276 5.51 9.43 29.31
CA LEU A 276 4.37 9.47 28.40
C LEU A 276 3.69 10.84 28.39
N ASP A 277 3.54 11.49 29.55
CA ASP A 277 2.96 12.84 29.61
C ASP A 277 3.83 13.87 28.88
N ALA A 278 5.17 13.78 29.00
CA ALA A 278 6.09 14.64 28.30
C ALA A 278 6.13 14.36 26.78
N LEU A 279 6.15 13.09 26.38
CA LEU A 279 6.09 12.67 24.98
C LEU A 279 4.81 13.20 24.32
N VAL A 280 3.65 12.91 24.90
CA VAL A 280 2.37 13.36 24.39
C VAL A 280 2.31 14.89 24.35
N SER A 281 2.78 15.58 25.38
CA SER A 281 2.80 17.05 25.42
C SER A 281 3.59 17.66 24.25
N GLU A 282 4.81 17.15 23.98
CA GLU A 282 5.62 17.65 22.88
C GLU A 282 5.03 17.27 21.52
N MET A 283 4.60 16.02 21.35
CA MET A 283 4.08 15.53 20.06
C MET A 283 2.72 16.15 19.72
N ALA A 284 1.84 16.37 20.70
CA ALA A 284 0.57 17.06 20.50
C ALA A 284 0.73 18.49 19.94
N ALA A 285 1.85 19.15 20.24
CA ALA A 285 2.18 20.46 19.69
C ALA A 285 2.75 20.41 18.25
N LEU A 286 3.25 19.25 17.80
CA LEU A 286 3.77 19.05 16.45
C LEU A 286 2.70 18.54 15.49
N PHE A 287 1.82 17.66 15.98
CA PHE A 287 0.75 17.04 15.22
C PHE A 287 -0.60 17.66 15.65
N PRO A 288 -1.17 18.60 14.89
CA PRO A 288 -2.37 19.32 15.29
C PRO A 288 -3.64 18.47 15.20
N ASP A 289 -3.62 17.36 14.46
CA ASP A 289 -4.77 16.44 14.35
C ASP A 289 -5.24 15.98 15.75
N PRO A 290 -6.56 15.92 16.01
CA PRO A 290 -7.05 15.47 17.31
C PRO A 290 -6.75 14.00 17.60
N VAL A 291 -6.47 13.17 16.60
CA VAL A 291 -6.18 11.75 16.80
C VAL A 291 -4.69 11.53 17.06
N PHE A 292 -4.40 10.66 18.02
CA PHE A 292 -3.05 10.23 18.36
C PHE A 292 -3.06 8.71 18.56
N HIS A 293 -2.27 7.98 17.78
CA HIS A 293 -2.18 6.54 17.88
C HIS A 293 -1.15 6.15 18.94
N ILE A 294 -1.52 5.26 19.85
CA ILE A 294 -0.65 4.82 20.95
C ILE A 294 -0.12 3.40 20.74
N GLY A 295 -0.46 2.78 19.60
CA GLY A 295 -0.18 1.38 19.31
C GLY A 295 -0.98 0.47 20.23
N GLY A 296 -0.27 -0.34 21.01
CA GLY A 296 -0.84 -1.24 22.02
C GLY A 296 -0.98 -2.69 21.55
N ASP A 297 -0.38 -3.05 20.43
CA ASP A 297 -0.35 -4.40 19.87
C ASP A 297 0.74 -5.28 20.48
N GLU A 298 0.58 -6.58 20.27
CA GLU A 298 1.58 -7.64 20.53
C GLU A 298 2.26 -7.65 21.91
N VAL A 299 1.65 -7.06 22.94
CA VAL A 299 2.20 -7.08 24.30
C VAL A 299 2.31 -8.53 24.79
N ALA A 300 3.53 -9.00 25.01
CA ALA A 300 3.79 -10.37 25.43
C ALA A 300 3.19 -10.65 26.82
N ARG A 301 2.35 -11.71 26.92
CA ARG A 301 1.58 -12.02 28.14
C ARG A 301 2.42 -12.12 29.42
N GLY A 302 3.69 -12.52 29.32
CA GLY A 302 4.58 -12.73 30.47
C GLY A 302 5.65 -11.65 30.67
N VAL A 303 5.59 -10.53 29.93
CA VAL A 303 6.68 -9.51 29.97
C VAL A 303 6.90 -8.93 31.37
N TRP A 304 5.82 -8.77 32.15
CA TRP A 304 5.89 -8.27 33.53
C TRP A 304 5.96 -9.37 34.60
N ASP A 305 6.05 -10.64 34.20
CA ASP A 305 6.06 -11.76 35.14
C ASP A 305 7.32 -11.72 36.02
N GLY A 306 7.11 -11.64 37.33
CA GLY A 306 8.19 -11.66 38.30
C GLY A 306 8.66 -10.28 38.76
N ASP A 307 8.22 -9.20 38.11
CA ASP A 307 8.54 -7.83 38.53
C ASP A 307 7.86 -7.45 39.85
N ALA A 308 8.61 -6.90 40.80
CA ALA A 308 8.10 -6.56 42.12
C ALA A 308 7.19 -5.34 42.11
N GLY A 309 7.47 -4.34 41.27
CA GLY A 309 6.67 -3.14 41.11
C GLY A 309 5.32 -3.46 40.49
N VAL A 310 5.29 -4.25 39.42
CA VAL A 310 4.05 -4.68 38.77
C VAL A 310 3.23 -5.57 39.69
N ARG A 311 3.82 -6.49 40.47
CA ARG A 311 3.08 -7.24 41.51
C ARG A 311 2.42 -6.30 42.54
N ALA A 312 3.13 -5.26 42.98
CA ALA A 312 2.57 -4.28 43.92
C ALA A 312 1.44 -3.45 43.27
N LEU A 313 1.58 -3.08 41.99
CA LEU A 313 0.51 -2.45 41.20
C LEU A 313 -0.72 -3.35 41.11
N MET A 314 -0.55 -4.62 40.75
CA MET A 314 -1.64 -5.59 40.65
C MET A 314 -2.40 -5.73 41.98
N ALA A 315 -1.68 -5.81 43.10
CA ALA A 315 -2.29 -5.86 44.43
C ALA A 315 -3.07 -4.57 44.77
N ARG A 316 -2.51 -3.40 44.45
CA ARG A 316 -3.13 -2.10 44.73
C ARG A 316 -4.40 -1.86 43.89
N GLU A 317 -4.32 -2.13 42.60
CA GLU A 317 -5.39 -1.84 41.63
C GLU A 317 -6.33 -3.06 41.41
N LYS A 318 -6.10 -4.17 42.13
CA LYS A 318 -6.86 -5.42 42.04
C LYS A 318 -6.89 -6.02 40.62
N LEU A 319 -5.74 -6.04 39.97
CA LEU A 319 -5.59 -6.55 38.60
C LEU A 319 -5.29 -8.06 38.65
N ALA A 320 -6.11 -8.85 37.97
CA ALA A 320 -6.09 -10.31 38.09
C ALA A 320 -4.93 -10.97 37.34
N ASP A 321 -4.54 -10.41 36.19
CA ASP A 321 -3.54 -10.98 35.29
C ASP A 321 -2.80 -9.87 34.51
N SER A 322 -1.82 -10.28 33.70
CA SER A 322 -1.03 -9.37 32.85
C SER A 322 -1.90 -8.59 31.84
N ARG A 323 -2.96 -9.19 31.28
CA ARG A 323 -3.90 -8.48 30.40
C ARG A 323 -4.69 -7.40 31.14
N ALA A 324 -4.99 -7.59 32.42
CA ALA A 324 -5.57 -6.54 33.26
C ALA A 324 -4.58 -5.40 33.53
N VAL A 325 -3.28 -5.70 33.62
CA VAL A 325 -2.20 -4.69 33.71
C VAL A 325 -2.08 -3.88 32.42
N GLU A 326 -2.10 -4.54 31.27
CA GLU A 326 -2.12 -3.90 29.95
C GLU A 326 -3.34 -2.98 29.78
N ASN A 327 -4.55 -3.47 30.10
CA ASN A 327 -5.76 -2.64 30.09
C ASN A 327 -5.69 -1.46 31.08
N TYR A 328 -5.06 -1.64 32.24
CA TYR A 328 -4.78 -0.52 33.14
C TYR A 328 -3.87 0.52 32.48
N PHE A 329 -2.84 0.07 31.75
CA PHE A 329 -1.95 0.95 31.02
C PHE A 329 -2.69 1.75 29.95
N HIS A 330 -3.46 1.09 29.08
CA HIS A 330 -4.22 1.74 28.00
C HIS A 330 -5.20 2.79 28.53
N ARG A 331 -5.95 2.48 29.60
CA ARG A 331 -6.86 3.44 30.22
C ARG A 331 -6.14 4.67 30.77
N ARG A 332 -4.95 4.49 31.35
CA ARG A 332 -4.15 5.60 31.88
C ARG A 332 -3.51 6.43 30.76
N ALA A 333 -3.08 5.79 29.67
CA ALA A 333 -2.62 6.46 28.45
C ALA A 333 -3.75 7.30 27.81
N GLN A 334 -4.97 6.77 27.72
CA GLN A 334 -6.15 7.52 27.25
C GLN A 334 -6.37 8.81 28.06
N GLN A 335 -6.21 8.74 29.38
CA GLN A 335 -6.35 9.92 30.25
C GLN A 335 -5.22 10.94 30.03
N ILE A 336 -3.99 10.51 29.73
CA ILE A 336 -2.90 11.42 29.36
C ILE A 336 -3.24 12.13 28.05
N LEU A 337 -3.61 11.37 27.01
CA LEU A 337 -3.98 11.91 25.70
C LEU A 337 -5.10 12.95 25.81
N ARG A 338 -6.16 12.66 26.57
CA ARG A 338 -7.27 13.59 26.81
C ARG A 338 -6.84 14.90 27.48
N ARG A 339 -5.92 14.86 28.45
CA ARG A 339 -5.39 16.09 29.07
C ARG A 339 -4.67 17.00 28.08
N HIS A 340 -4.09 16.42 27.03
CA HIS A 340 -3.44 17.14 25.94
C HIS A 340 -4.37 17.37 24.72
N GLY A 341 -5.68 17.20 24.90
CA GLY A 341 -6.69 17.46 23.86
C GLY A 341 -6.70 16.43 22.73
N LYS A 342 -6.14 15.24 22.94
CA LYS A 342 -6.07 14.17 21.94
C LYS A 342 -7.10 13.07 22.22
N THR A 343 -7.69 12.57 21.14
CA THR A 343 -8.47 11.34 21.07
C THR A 343 -7.51 10.19 20.84
N MET A 344 -7.58 9.18 21.71
CA MET A 344 -6.77 7.97 21.57
C MET A 344 -7.24 7.15 20.38
N MET A 345 -6.29 6.73 19.56
CA MET A 345 -6.41 5.59 18.66
C MET A 345 -5.42 4.50 19.09
N GLY A 346 -5.76 3.24 18.84
CA GLY A 346 -4.86 2.12 19.12
C GLY A 346 -5.30 0.88 18.35
N TRP A 347 -4.40 -0.09 18.27
CA TRP A 347 -4.70 -1.40 17.71
C TRP A 347 -5.76 -2.12 18.54
N GLU A 348 -6.41 -3.11 17.95
CA GLU A 348 -7.60 -3.78 18.50
C GLU A 348 -7.48 -4.27 19.96
N GLU A 349 -6.28 -4.62 20.38
CA GLU A 349 -5.90 -5.04 21.72
C GLU A 349 -6.33 -4.02 22.79
N VAL A 350 -6.31 -2.72 22.47
CA VAL A 350 -6.72 -1.66 23.43
C VAL A 350 -8.19 -1.78 23.85
N ALA A 351 -9.02 -2.47 23.04
CA ALA A 351 -10.44 -2.66 23.26
C ALA A 351 -10.81 -4.12 23.60
N GLU A 352 -9.84 -5.01 23.83
CA GLU A 352 -10.09 -6.42 24.21
C GLU A 352 -10.86 -6.50 25.54
N ARG A 353 -10.50 -5.66 26.51
CA ARG A 353 -11.09 -5.60 27.86
C ARG A 353 -11.99 -4.38 28.06
N PRO A 354 -13.01 -4.45 28.93
CA PRO A 354 -13.86 -3.30 29.22
C PRO A 354 -13.12 -2.21 30.01
N GLY A 355 -13.61 -0.97 29.88
CA GLY A 355 -13.21 0.17 30.71
C GLY A 355 -12.43 1.27 29.98
N LEU A 356 -12.02 1.05 28.73
CA LEU A 356 -11.62 2.14 27.84
C LEU A 356 -12.86 2.96 27.46
N ALA A 357 -12.75 4.28 27.41
CA ALA A 357 -13.88 5.11 27.00
C ALA A 357 -14.10 5.02 25.47
N THR A 358 -15.37 5.04 25.05
CA THR A 358 -15.82 4.75 23.68
C THR A 358 -15.56 5.87 22.67
N ASP A 359 -15.05 7.03 23.11
CA ASP A 359 -14.50 8.03 22.20
C ASP A 359 -13.17 7.57 21.58
N ALA A 360 -12.51 6.53 22.10
CA ALA A 360 -11.37 5.93 21.43
C ALA A 360 -11.72 5.41 20.02
N ILE A 361 -10.75 5.46 19.13
CA ILE A 361 -10.83 4.83 17.80
C ILE A 361 -10.02 3.53 17.86
N VAL A 362 -10.59 2.45 17.35
CA VAL A 362 -9.95 1.13 17.37
C VAL A 362 -9.56 0.72 15.95
N GLN A 363 -8.28 0.42 15.73
CA GLN A 363 -7.78 -0.06 14.45
C GLN A 363 -7.81 -1.59 14.39
N ALA A 364 -8.77 -2.15 13.64
CA ALA A 364 -8.96 -3.58 13.47
C ALA A 364 -7.99 -4.13 12.42
N TRP A 365 -7.07 -5.01 12.83
CA TRP A 365 -5.92 -5.37 12.01
C TRP A 365 -5.75 -6.87 11.78
N GLN A 366 -6.21 -7.71 12.70
CA GLN A 366 -6.00 -9.17 12.59
C GLN A 366 -7.04 -9.84 11.70
N THR A 367 -8.33 -9.58 11.95
CA THR A 367 -9.44 -10.23 11.23
C THR A 367 -10.64 -9.31 11.04
N SER A 368 -11.49 -9.65 10.06
CA SER A 368 -12.78 -8.97 9.83
C SER A 368 -13.75 -9.06 11.01
N ASN A 369 -13.58 -10.06 11.89
CA ASN A 369 -14.42 -10.23 13.08
C ASN A 369 -14.38 -9.02 14.00
N VAL A 370 -13.19 -8.43 14.15
CA VAL A 370 -12.91 -7.38 15.11
C VAL A 370 -13.74 -6.15 14.80
N THR A 371 -13.93 -5.83 13.52
CA THR A 371 -14.82 -4.75 13.07
C THR A 371 -16.22 -4.87 13.66
N ALA A 372 -16.81 -6.07 13.65
CA ALA A 372 -18.12 -6.31 14.26
C ALA A 372 -18.07 -6.25 15.79
N ASP A 373 -17.04 -6.83 16.40
CA ASP A 373 -16.90 -6.92 17.85
C ASP A 373 -16.68 -5.55 18.51
N VAL A 374 -15.91 -4.65 17.89
CA VAL A 374 -15.63 -3.31 18.43
C VAL A 374 -16.77 -2.32 18.18
N THR A 375 -17.45 -2.42 17.03
CA THR A 375 -18.61 -1.57 16.74
C THR A 375 -19.82 -1.98 17.60
N ALA A 376 -19.99 -3.27 17.92
CA ALA A 376 -20.97 -3.72 18.90
C ALA A 376 -20.73 -3.17 20.32
N LYS A 377 -19.48 -2.86 20.66
CA LYS A 377 -19.10 -2.18 21.91
C LYS A 377 -19.23 -0.65 21.83
N GLY A 378 -19.61 -0.10 20.68
CA GLY A 378 -19.80 1.34 20.46
C GLY A 378 -18.54 2.11 20.09
N TYR A 379 -17.43 1.44 19.76
CA TYR A 379 -16.22 2.12 19.30
C TYR A 379 -16.30 2.49 17.83
N ARG A 380 -15.72 3.64 17.47
CA ARG A 380 -15.39 3.95 16.08
C ARG A 380 -14.21 3.08 15.65
N THR A 381 -14.21 2.62 14.40
CA THR A 381 -13.16 1.72 13.90
C THR A 381 -12.60 2.11 12.54
N VAL A 382 -11.29 1.91 12.39
CA VAL A 382 -10.57 1.91 11.12
C VAL A 382 -10.15 0.47 10.82
N VAL A 383 -10.27 0.02 9.59
CA VAL A 383 -9.99 -1.38 9.21
C VAL A 383 -8.70 -1.48 8.41
N SER A 384 -7.76 -2.29 8.89
CA SER A 384 -6.50 -2.64 8.22
C SER A 384 -6.38 -4.12 7.87
N ALA A 385 -7.21 -4.98 8.47
CA ALA A 385 -7.27 -6.40 8.13
C ALA A 385 -7.52 -6.59 6.61
N GLY A 386 -6.65 -7.35 5.94
CA GLY A 386 -6.68 -7.58 4.48
C GLY A 386 -5.94 -6.53 3.63
N TYR A 387 -5.43 -5.45 4.22
CA TYR A 387 -4.81 -4.32 3.49
C TYR A 387 -3.29 -4.17 3.69
N TYR A 388 -2.63 -5.20 4.22
CA TYR A 388 -1.18 -5.22 4.49
C TYR A 388 -0.35 -5.23 3.20
N LEU A 389 0.24 -4.09 2.88
CA LEU A 389 1.01 -3.91 1.65
C LEU A 389 2.40 -4.55 1.74
N ASP A 390 2.98 -4.64 2.94
CA ASP A 390 4.27 -5.27 3.22
C ASP A 390 4.27 -6.78 2.96
N LEU A 391 3.10 -7.43 2.97
CA LEU A 391 2.97 -8.86 2.62
C LEU A 391 3.08 -9.12 1.11
N LEU A 392 3.37 -8.10 0.31
CA LEU A 392 3.64 -8.18 -1.13
C LEU A 392 2.54 -8.91 -1.93
N MET A 393 1.30 -8.83 -1.43
CA MET A 393 0.14 -9.34 -2.13
C MET A 393 -0.22 -8.42 -3.31
N PRO A 394 -0.79 -8.97 -4.39
CA PRO A 394 -1.20 -8.18 -5.54
C PRO A 394 -2.40 -7.26 -5.21
N ALA A 395 -2.62 -6.22 -6.00
CA ALA A 395 -3.69 -5.25 -5.83
C ALA A 395 -5.08 -5.89 -5.84
N ASP A 396 -5.35 -6.89 -6.69
CA ASP A 396 -6.63 -7.62 -6.72
C ASP A 396 -6.94 -8.37 -5.41
N PHE A 397 -5.93 -8.88 -4.72
CA PHE A 397 -6.10 -9.47 -3.40
C PHE A 397 -6.69 -8.45 -2.43
N HIS A 398 -6.04 -7.29 -2.30
CA HIS A 398 -6.50 -6.23 -1.40
C HIS A 398 -7.84 -5.64 -1.83
N TYR A 399 -8.03 -5.48 -3.14
CA TYR A 399 -9.24 -4.90 -3.73
C TYR A 399 -10.49 -5.74 -3.48
N ALA A 400 -10.32 -7.04 -3.18
CA ALA A 400 -11.41 -7.95 -2.87
C ALA A 400 -12.05 -7.70 -1.48
N PHE A 401 -11.29 -7.14 -0.52
CA PHE A 401 -11.79 -6.85 0.83
C PHE A 401 -12.62 -5.57 0.87
N ASP A 402 -13.53 -5.47 1.84
CA ASP A 402 -14.33 -4.28 2.09
C ASP A 402 -14.31 -3.94 3.59
N PRO A 403 -14.15 -2.67 4.01
CA PRO A 403 -14.10 -2.31 5.43
C PRO A 403 -15.36 -2.69 6.23
N THR A 404 -16.50 -2.90 5.57
CA THR A 404 -17.75 -3.32 6.23
C THR A 404 -17.97 -4.84 6.22
N ASP A 405 -17.05 -5.61 5.64
CA ASP A 405 -17.12 -7.07 5.62
C ASP A 405 -16.61 -7.65 6.94
N THR A 406 -17.43 -8.50 7.56
CA THR A 406 -17.22 -9.08 8.89
C THR A 406 -16.72 -10.52 8.87
N ALA A 407 -16.34 -11.06 7.71
CA ALA A 407 -15.93 -12.46 7.56
C ALA A 407 -14.78 -12.72 6.56
N SER A 408 -14.38 -11.74 5.76
CA SER A 408 -13.44 -11.96 4.65
C SER A 408 -11.96 -12.09 5.05
N ALA A 409 -11.47 -11.31 6.03
CA ALA A 409 -10.06 -11.30 6.43
C ALA A 409 -9.79 -12.20 7.66
N GLY A 410 -8.81 -13.10 7.53
CA GLY A 410 -8.37 -14.02 8.58
C GLY A 410 -8.26 -15.48 8.10
N PHE A 411 -7.77 -16.37 8.95
CA PHE A 411 -7.79 -17.81 8.67
C PHE A 411 -9.19 -18.39 8.81
N THR A 412 -9.57 -19.33 7.94
CA THR A 412 -10.81 -20.08 8.16
C THR A 412 -10.65 -21.01 9.37
N PRO A 413 -11.74 -21.32 10.10
CA PRO A 413 -11.69 -22.24 11.24
C PRO A 413 -11.11 -23.61 10.87
N GLU A 414 -11.41 -24.12 9.68
CA GLU A 414 -10.91 -25.41 9.19
C GLU A 414 -9.39 -25.37 8.97
N PHE A 415 -8.90 -24.28 8.37
CA PHE A 415 -7.47 -24.09 8.15
C PHE A 415 -6.71 -23.91 9.46
N ALA A 416 -7.25 -23.09 10.38
CA ALA A 416 -6.67 -22.93 11.71
C ALA A 416 -6.62 -24.27 12.48
N ALA A 417 -7.68 -25.08 12.41
CA ALA A 417 -7.71 -26.40 13.02
C ALA A 417 -6.67 -27.36 12.40
N MET A 418 -6.47 -27.30 11.08
CA MET A 418 -5.43 -28.07 10.39
C MET A 418 -4.04 -27.68 10.89
N LEU A 419 -3.75 -26.38 10.99
CA LEU A 419 -2.45 -25.85 11.42
C LEU A 419 -2.14 -26.19 12.89
N ARG A 420 -3.13 -26.03 13.77
CA ARG A 420 -3.00 -26.38 15.20
C ARG A 420 -2.69 -27.87 15.39
N LYS A 421 -3.21 -28.75 14.51
CA LYS A 421 -2.91 -30.19 14.53
C LYS A 421 -1.54 -30.53 13.93
N ALA A 422 -1.00 -29.68 13.06
CA ALA A 422 0.24 -29.97 12.34
C ALA A 422 1.49 -29.92 13.24
N SER A 423 1.54 -29.03 14.24
CA SER A 423 2.60 -29.04 15.27
C SER A 423 2.25 -28.25 16.54
N PRO A 424 2.87 -28.55 17.69
CA PRO A 424 2.72 -27.76 18.92
C PRO A 424 3.15 -26.29 18.77
N PHE A 425 4.15 -26.01 17.94
CA PHE A 425 4.58 -24.65 17.62
C PHE A 425 3.46 -23.87 16.93
N LEU A 426 2.86 -24.45 15.88
CA LEU A 426 1.74 -23.82 15.17
C LEU A 426 0.49 -23.71 16.04
N ALA A 427 0.26 -24.63 16.98
CA ALA A 427 -0.82 -24.52 17.95
C ALA A 427 -0.68 -23.30 18.87
N GLY A 428 0.55 -22.93 19.24
CA GLY A 428 0.84 -21.72 20.01
C GLY A 428 0.80 -20.42 19.18
N TYR A 429 1.16 -20.50 17.89
CA TYR A 429 1.19 -19.36 16.97
C TYR A 429 -0.21 -18.99 16.44
N VAL A 430 -1.04 -19.98 16.10
CA VAL A 430 -2.38 -19.75 15.52
C VAL A 430 -3.41 -19.54 16.64
N GLY A 431 -3.37 -18.37 17.26
CA GLY A 431 -4.38 -17.92 18.22
C GLY A 431 -5.76 -17.71 17.58
N ASP A 432 -6.83 -17.73 18.38
CA ASP A 432 -8.19 -17.48 17.89
C ASP A 432 -8.38 -16.07 17.30
N ALA A 433 -7.53 -15.12 17.69
CA ALA A 433 -7.55 -13.76 17.18
C ALA A 433 -7.19 -13.67 15.68
N LEU A 434 -6.44 -14.65 15.14
CA LEU A 434 -6.11 -14.77 13.72
C LEU A 434 -7.17 -15.55 12.90
N VAL A 435 -8.23 -16.04 13.55
CA VAL A 435 -9.26 -16.87 12.92
C VAL A 435 -10.51 -16.06 12.66
N ALA A 436 -10.93 -16.01 11.40
CA ALA A 436 -12.19 -15.39 11.00
C ALA A 436 -13.36 -16.31 11.33
N PHE A 437 -13.96 -16.14 12.52
CA PHE A 437 -15.25 -16.74 12.86
C PHE A 437 -16.39 -15.83 12.35
N PRO A 438 -17.07 -16.16 11.25
CA PRO A 438 -17.97 -15.22 10.59
C PRO A 438 -18.98 -14.58 11.56
N ARG A 439 -18.96 -13.25 11.62
CA ARG A 439 -19.96 -12.47 12.39
C ARG A 439 -21.12 -12.08 11.48
N PRO A 440 -22.33 -11.87 12.02
CA PRO A 440 -23.44 -11.32 11.25
C PRO A 440 -23.05 -10.00 10.56
N PRO A 441 -23.69 -9.64 9.43
CA PRO A 441 -23.52 -8.33 8.83
C PRO A 441 -23.78 -7.21 9.84
N LEU A 442 -23.04 -6.11 9.71
CA LEU A 442 -23.20 -4.94 10.56
C LEU A 442 -24.61 -4.35 10.43
N THR A 443 -25.16 -3.87 11.54
CA THR A 443 -26.34 -3.01 11.52
C THR A 443 -26.00 -1.62 10.96
N ALA A 444 -26.99 -0.86 10.52
CA ALA A 444 -26.77 0.51 10.03
C ALA A 444 -26.13 1.45 11.08
N GLU A 445 -26.35 1.20 12.37
CA GLU A 445 -25.70 1.94 13.45
C GLU A 445 -24.21 1.56 13.58
N GLN A 446 -23.90 0.27 13.50
CA GLN A 446 -22.51 -0.21 13.51
C GLN A 446 -21.74 0.21 12.26
N GLU A 447 -22.36 0.20 11.07
CA GLU A 447 -21.72 0.66 9.84
C GLU A 447 -21.30 2.14 9.93
N ARG A 448 -22.06 2.99 10.63
CA ARG A 448 -21.69 4.41 10.86
C ARG A 448 -20.47 4.58 11.77
N LEU A 449 -20.13 3.56 12.56
CA LEU A 449 -18.93 3.54 13.39
C LEU A 449 -17.69 3.13 12.59
N VAL A 450 -17.83 2.54 11.40
CA VAL A 450 -16.73 2.22 10.50
C VAL A 450 -16.30 3.51 9.78
N LEU A 451 -15.19 4.10 10.21
CA LEU A 451 -14.66 5.33 9.65
C LEU A 451 -14.09 5.13 8.25
N GLY A 452 -13.56 3.94 7.97
CA GLY A 452 -13.01 3.55 6.68
C GLY A 452 -11.89 2.53 6.80
N GLY A 453 -10.96 2.57 5.84
CA GLY A 453 -9.86 1.62 5.74
C GLY A 453 -8.50 2.30 5.74
N GLU A 454 -7.49 1.56 6.17
CA GLU A 454 -6.11 2.01 6.18
C GLU A 454 -5.16 0.87 5.77
N ALA A 455 -4.25 1.18 4.85
CA ALA A 455 -3.29 0.23 4.30
C ALA A 455 -1.93 0.34 5.02
N PRO A 456 -1.59 -0.59 5.92
CA PRO A 456 -0.27 -0.58 6.54
C PRO A 456 0.81 -1.06 5.57
N LEU A 457 1.91 -0.30 5.54
CA LEU A 457 3.17 -0.71 4.94
C LEU A 457 4.22 -0.72 6.05
N TRP A 458 4.35 -1.87 6.70
CA TRP A 458 5.47 -2.18 7.57
C TRP A 458 6.77 -2.24 6.74
N THR A 459 7.90 -1.86 7.33
CA THR A 459 9.17 -1.80 6.60
C THR A 459 10.25 -2.78 7.08
N PRO A 460 9.96 -4.03 7.51
CA PRO A 460 11.01 -5.00 7.83
C PRO A 460 11.92 -5.32 6.63
N THR A 461 11.35 -5.36 5.43
CA THR A 461 12.03 -5.70 4.16
C THR A 461 11.87 -4.62 3.09
N THR A 462 11.50 -3.40 3.47
CA THR A 462 11.32 -2.27 2.55
C THR A 462 12.20 -1.12 2.99
N THR A 463 13.13 -0.70 2.15
CA THR A 463 13.98 0.49 2.42
C THR A 463 13.34 1.76 1.87
N ASP A 464 13.89 2.93 2.23
CA ASP A 464 13.51 4.23 1.65
C ASP A 464 13.51 4.24 0.11
N GLU A 465 14.49 3.58 -0.51
CA GLU A 465 14.60 3.47 -1.97
C GLU A 465 13.51 2.57 -2.59
N MET A 466 13.04 1.58 -1.85
CA MET A 466 12.05 0.61 -2.34
C MET A 466 10.61 1.07 -2.14
N LEU A 467 10.38 2.08 -1.31
CA LEU A 467 9.05 2.45 -0.85
C LEU A 467 8.07 2.68 -2.01
N ASP A 468 8.48 3.43 -3.03
CA ASP A 468 7.61 3.84 -4.13
C ASP A 468 7.07 2.62 -4.92
N HIS A 469 7.92 1.65 -5.29
CA HIS A 469 7.48 0.49 -6.09
C HIS A 469 6.84 -0.63 -5.28
N VAL A 470 7.03 -0.63 -3.96
CA VAL A 470 6.28 -1.49 -3.06
C VAL A 470 4.89 -0.90 -2.87
N LEU A 471 4.77 0.37 -2.50
CA LEU A 471 3.50 1.03 -2.20
C LEU A 471 2.61 1.19 -3.44
N TRP A 472 3.18 1.66 -4.55
CA TRP A 472 2.44 2.01 -5.76
C TRP A 472 2.65 0.99 -6.89
N PRO A 473 1.61 0.74 -7.72
CA PRO A 473 0.31 1.40 -7.73
C PRO A 473 -0.74 0.75 -6.81
N ARG A 474 -0.39 -0.27 -6.01
CA ARG A 474 -1.36 -1.04 -5.19
C ARG A 474 -2.21 -0.16 -4.25
N ALA A 475 -1.62 0.86 -3.64
CA ALA A 475 -2.35 1.83 -2.82
C ALA A 475 -3.42 2.64 -3.59
N ALA A 476 -3.30 2.81 -4.92
CA ALA A 476 -4.35 3.44 -5.72
C ALA A 476 -5.60 2.56 -5.85
N ALA A 477 -5.43 1.24 -5.93
CA ALA A 477 -6.57 0.29 -5.90
C ALA A 477 -7.26 0.30 -4.53
N LEU A 478 -6.50 0.45 -3.44
CA LEU A 478 -7.05 0.63 -2.10
C LEU A 478 -7.77 1.96 -1.94
N ALA A 479 -7.24 3.04 -2.50
CA ALA A 479 -7.91 4.33 -2.54
C ALA A 479 -9.29 4.23 -3.22
N GLU A 480 -9.41 3.44 -4.28
CA GLU A 480 -10.69 3.13 -4.92
C GLU A 480 -11.63 2.35 -3.99
N ARG A 481 -11.15 1.31 -3.30
CA ARG A 481 -11.96 0.58 -2.33
C ARG A 481 -12.50 1.48 -1.22
N PHE A 482 -11.74 2.49 -0.81
CA PHE A 482 -12.14 3.41 0.26
C PHE A 482 -12.99 4.61 -0.22
N TRP A 483 -12.95 4.92 -1.52
CA TRP A 483 -13.68 6.06 -2.10
C TRP A 483 -14.95 5.63 -2.83
N SER A 484 -14.85 4.68 -3.75
CA SER A 484 -15.91 4.34 -4.69
C SER A 484 -17.04 3.53 -4.05
N ALA A 485 -18.16 3.44 -4.76
CA ALA A 485 -19.31 2.65 -4.32
C ALA A 485 -18.91 1.18 -4.06
N LYS A 486 -19.58 0.55 -3.08
CA LYS A 486 -19.34 -0.85 -2.68
C LYS A 486 -19.43 -1.84 -3.85
N SER A 487 -20.23 -1.53 -4.88
CA SER A 487 -20.42 -2.35 -6.08
C SER A 487 -19.23 -2.34 -7.05
N VAL A 488 -18.31 -1.38 -6.96
CA VAL A 488 -17.12 -1.32 -7.82
C VAL A 488 -16.12 -2.36 -7.33
N ARG A 489 -16.13 -3.55 -7.95
CA ARG A 489 -15.33 -4.71 -7.51
C ARG A 489 -14.74 -5.54 -8.67
N ASP A 490 -14.87 -5.10 -9.91
CA ASP A 490 -14.32 -5.82 -11.06
C ASP A 490 -12.78 -5.67 -11.11
N PRO A 491 -11.99 -6.74 -10.89
CA PRO A 491 -10.54 -6.65 -10.94
C PRO A 491 -9.99 -6.39 -12.35
N ALA A 492 -10.69 -6.82 -13.41
CA ALA A 492 -10.23 -6.63 -14.78
C ALA A 492 -10.32 -5.15 -15.18
N ASP A 493 -11.45 -4.50 -14.90
CA ASP A 493 -11.59 -3.06 -15.09
C ASP A 493 -10.68 -2.25 -14.16
N MET A 494 -10.52 -2.69 -12.90
CA MET A 494 -9.58 -2.07 -11.97
C MET A 494 -8.15 -2.06 -12.54
N TYR A 495 -7.62 -3.20 -13.00
CA TYR A 495 -6.26 -3.25 -13.56
C TYR A 495 -6.11 -2.45 -14.86
N ARG A 496 -7.16 -2.40 -15.70
CA ARG A 496 -7.17 -1.55 -16.89
C ARG A 496 -6.93 -0.09 -16.51
N ARG A 497 -7.60 0.41 -15.47
CA ARG A 497 -7.47 1.79 -14.99
C ARG A 497 -6.18 2.00 -14.18
N LEU A 498 -5.80 1.04 -13.35
CA LEU A 498 -4.59 1.04 -12.53
C LEU A 498 -3.33 1.21 -13.38
N GLY A 499 -3.28 0.58 -14.57
CA GLY A 499 -2.14 0.72 -15.49
C GLY A 499 -1.94 2.16 -15.96
N THR A 500 -3.02 2.88 -16.29
CA THR A 500 -2.96 4.29 -16.67
C THR A 500 -2.64 5.18 -15.48
N VAL A 501 -3.31 4.98 -14.35
CA VAL A 501 -3.14 5.80 -13.14
C VAL A 501 -1.73 5.62 -12.55
N GLY A 502 -1.20 4.39 -12.53
CA GLY A 502 0.18 4.13 -12.12
C GLY A 502 1.20 4.86 -12.97
N ALA A 503 1.03 4.87 -14.30
CA ALA A 503 1.90 5.63 -15.19
C ALA A 503 1.81 7.16 -14.94
N LEU A 504 0.62 7.69 -14.67
CA LEU A 504 0.45 9.09 -14.29
C LEU A 504 1.17 9.42 -12.98
N LEU A 505 1.11 8.54 -11.97
CA LEU A 505 1.82 8.74 -10.71
C LEU A 505 3.35 8.76 -10.89
N THR A 506 3.91 7.91 -11.75
CA THR A 506 5.33 7.97 -12.13
C THR A 506 5.68 9.31 -12.77
N VAL A 507 4.89 9.77 -13.75
CA VAL A 507 5.14 11.06 -14.42
C VAL A 507 5.01 12.25 -13.46
N ASP A 508 4.11 12.14 -12.49
CA ASP A 508 3.84 13.19 -11.53
C ASP A 508 4.90 13.34 -10.43
N GLY A 509 5.76 12.33 -10.23
CA GLY A 509 6.94 12.44 -9.37
C GLY A 509 7.33 11.20 -8.55
N LEU A 510 6.71 10.03 -8.74
CA LEU A 510 7.22 8.80 -8.11
C LEU A 510 8.55 8.35 -8.73
N ASP A 511 9.46 7.86 -7.89
CA ASP A 511 10.77 7.35 -8.29
C ASP A 511 10.76 5.82 -8.49
N ASP A 512 9.59 5.18 -8.56
CA ASP A 512 9.41 3.71 -8.58
C ASP A 512 10.25 3.03 -9.69
N GLN A 513 10.20 3.56 -10.91
CA GLN A 513 10.96 3.00 -12.04
C GLN A 513 12.44 3.37 -11.99
N ALA A 514 12.75 4.60 -11.57
CA ALA A 514 14.11 5.10 -11.47
C ALA A 514 14.91 4.32 -10.40
N ASN A 515 14.31 4.06 -9.24
CA ASN A 515 14.93 3.33 -8.15
C ASN A 515 15.17 1.88 -8.55
N ARG A 516 14.18 1.22 -9.15
CA ARG A 516 14.35 -0.14 -9.68
C ARG A 516 15.47 -0.22 -10.72
N MET A 517 15.58 0.75 -11.61
CA MET A 517 16.69 0.83 -12.56
C MET A 517 18.04 1.00 -11.85
N ARG A 518 18.13 1.87 -10.83
CA ARG A 518 19.35 2.06 -10.02
C ARG A 518 19.76 0.78 -9.29
N MET A 519 18.79 0.03 -8.74
CA MET A 519 19.04 -1.25 -8.09
C MET A 519 19.48 -2.33 -9.09
N ALA A 520 18.84 -2.39 -10.26
CA ALA A 520 19.24 -3.32 -11.32
C ALA A 520 20.64 -3.01 -11.88
N LEU A 521 21.01 -1.73 -12.01
CA LEU A 521 22.37 -1.32 -12.39
C LEU A 521 23.42 -1.71 -11.34
N ARG A 522 23.06 -1.72 -10.04
CA ARG A 522 23.93 -2.27 -8.99
C ARG A 522 24.14 -3.77 -9.13
N LEU A 523 23.13 -4.50 -9.57
CA LEU A 523 23.22 -5.93 -9.83
C LEU A 523 24.03 -6.24 -11.10
N ALA A 524 23.83 -5.48 -12.17
CA ALA A 524 24.44 -5.71 -13.49
C ALA A 524 24.77 -4.40 -14.24
N PRO A 525 25.87 -3.71 -13.90
CA PRO A 525 26.16 -2.37 -14.43
C PRO A 525 26.43 -2.32 -15.94
N ASP A 526 26.90 -3.43 -16.52
CA ASP A 526 27.22 -3.60 -17.94
C ASP A 526 26.13 -4.36 -18.72
N ALA A 527 25.09 -4.86 -18.04
CA ALA A 527 24.10 -5.78 -18.61
C ALA A 527 22.74 -5.67 -17.90
N VAL A 528 22.27 -4.43 -17.69
CA VAL A 528 21.02 -4.17 -16.95
C VAL A 528 19.77 -4.62 -17.71
N GLU A 529 19.76 -4.55 -19.04
CA GLU A 529 18.55 -4.85 -19.82
C GLU A 529 18.08 -6.30 -19.64
N PRO A 530 18.94 -7.33 -19.70
CA PRO A 530 18.47 -8.70 -19.45
C PRO A 530 17.89 -8.91 -18.06
N VAL A 531 18.43 -8.21 -17.06
CA VAL A 531 17.92 -8.21 -15.68
C VAL A 531 16.54 -7.55 -15.64
N MET A 532 16.39 -6.36 -16.20
CA MET A 532 15.10 -5.65 -16.22
C MET A 532 14.04 -6.40 -17.03
N THR A 533 14.41 -7.06 -18.13
CA THR A 533 13.49 -7.90 -18.92
C THR A 533 12.97 -9.07 -18.08
N LEU A 534 13.84 -9.78 -17.33
CA LEU A 534 13.42 -10.81 -16.38
C LEU A 534 12.47 -10.25 -15.31
N LEU A 535 12.89 -9.18 -14.64
CA LEU A 535 12.18 -8.59 -13.50
C LEU A 535 10.84 -7.96 -13.88
N SER A 536 10.67 -7.52 -15.14
CA SER A 536 9.42 -6.94 -15.62
C SER A 536 8.25 -7.91 -15.59
N ILE A 537 8.50 -9.22 -15.58
CA ILE A 537 7.51 -10.31 -15.65
C ILE A 537 7.61 -11.30 -14.49
N THR A 538 8.31 -10.91 -13.43
CA THR A 538 8.33 -11.62 -12.14
C THR A 538 7.74 -10.73 -11.05
N GLY A 539 7.55 -11.29 -9.86
CA GLY A 539 7.31 -10.54 -8.63
C GLY A 539 7.95 -11.28 -7.46
N PRO A 540 8.16 -10.61 -6.32
CA PRO A 540 8.72 -11.23 -5.13
C PRO A 540 7.80 -12.33 -4.58
N VAL A 541 8.37 -13.23 -3.79
CA VAL A 541 7.60 -14.10 -2.88
C VAL A 541 6.79 -13.25 -1.90
N ARG A 542 5.74 -13.85 -1.33
CA ARG A 542 4.72 -13.10 -0.57
C ARG A 542 4.73 -13.43 0.92
N ASN A 543 3.93 -12.66 1.67
CA ASN A 543 3.87 -12.68 3.13
C ASN A 543 5.28 -12.63 3.73
N MET A 544 5.53 -13.44 4.74
CA MET A 544 6.79 -13.47 5.47
C MET A 544 7.92 -14.24 4.76
N ALA A 545 7.70 -14.74 3.54
CA ALA A 545 8.71 -15.54 2.84
C ALA A 545 9.96 -14.71 2.48
N HIS A 546 9.76 -13.42 2.16
CA HIS A 546 10.84 -12.52 1.75
C HIS A 546 11.69 -12.03 2.93
N ASP A 547 11.20 -12.15 4.17
CA ASP A 547 11.99 -11.83 5.36
C ASP A 547 12.83 -13.03 5.82
N HIS A 548 14.03 -13.14 5.26
CA HIS A 548 14.96 -14.22 5.55
C HIS A 548 15.48 -14.19 6.99
N ARG A 549 15.32 -13.06 7.71
CA ARG A 549 15.73 -12.94 9.10
C ARG A 549 14.82 -13.77 10.00
N ILE A 550 13.53 -13.90 9.66
CA ILE A 550 12.60 -14.77 10.40
C ILE A 550 13.04 -16.23 10.29
N LYS A 551 13.28 -16.71 9.06
CA LYS A 551 13.75 -18.08 8.83
C LYS A 551 15.11 -18.36 9.49
N ALA A 552 16.01 -17.39 9.45
CA ALA A 552 17.30 -17.49 10.15
C ALA A 552 17.10 -17.56 11.67
N ALA A 553 16.23 -16.72 12.24
CA ALA A 553 15.94 -16.70 13.68
C ALA A 553 15.32 -18.02 14.16
N LEU A 554 14.41 -18.62 13.38
CA LEU A 554 13.87 -19.97 13.64
C LEU A 554 14.96 -21.05 13.64
N ALA A 555 16.06 -20.85 12.91
CA ALA A 555 17.24 -21.71 12.92
C ALA A 555 18.29 -21.31 13.98
N GLY A 556 17.96 -20.40 14.90
CA GLY A 556 18.87 -19.90 15.94
C GLY A 556 20.01 -19.02 15.40
N LYS A 557 19.86 -18.47 14.19
CA LYS A 557 20.85 -17.61 13.53
C LYS A 557 20.35 -16.18 13.48
N ARG A 558 21.29 -15.23 13.54
CA ARG A 558 21.02 -13.82 13.24
C ARG A 558 21.75 -13.44 11.96
N ILE A 559 21.02 -12.87 11.01
CA ILE A 559 21.58 -12.39 9.74
C ILE A 559 21.24 -10.92 9.55
N ILE A 560 22.03 -10.25 8.71
CA ILE A 560 21.65 -9.00 8.06
C ILE A 560 21.24 -9.39 6.65
N GLN A 561 20.00 -9.12 6.28
CA GLN A 561 19.52 -9.35 4.92
C GLN A 561 19.88 -8.13 4.07
N PRO A 562 20.71 -8.29 3.03
CA PRO A 562 20.93 -7.22 2.07
C PRO A 562 19.70 -7.07 1.18
N LEU A 563 18.97 -5.96 1.30
CA LEU A 563 17.78 -5.63 0.51
C LEU A 563 18.17 -5.07 -0.87
N ASN A 564 18.91 -5.88 -1.64
CA ASN A 564 19.42 -5.57 -2.97
C ASN A 564 19.51 -6.84 -3.85
N ALA A 565 18.61 -7.79 -3.67
CA ALA A 565 18.45 -9.00 -4.48
C ALA A 565 17.46 -8.76 -5.64
N PRO A 566 17.40 -9.63 -6.66
CA PRO A 566 16.44 -9.51 -7.76
C PRO A 566 14.98 -9.32 -7.30
N ALA A 567 14.56 -10.02 -6.24
CA ALA A 567 13.22 -9.89 -5.68
C ALA A 567 12.93 -8.50 -5.07
N ASP A 568 13.94 -7.81 -4.52
CA ASP A 568 13.81 -6.44 -3.99
C ASP A 568 13.58 -5.40 -5.13
N VAL A 569 14.00 -5.73 -6.34
CA VAL A 569 13.88 -4.89 -7.55
C VAL A 569 12.63 -5.23 -8.37
N ALA A 570 12.11 -6.45 -8.23
CA ALA A 570 10.92 -6.90 -8.92
C ALA A 570 9.70 -6.04 -8.51
N PRO A 571 8.78 -5.73 -9.44
CA PRO A 571 7.52 -5.11 -9.06
C PRO A 571 6.69 -6.13 -8.27
N VAL A 572 5.96 -5.67 -7.25
CA VAL A 572 5.02 -6.55 -6.54
C VAL A 572 3.94 -7.06 -7.49
N ASP A 573 3.40 -6.14 -8.30
CA ASP A 573 2.42 -6.41 -9.34
C ASP A 573 3.02 -6.12 -10.72
N SER A 574 3.31 -7.17 -11.49
CA SER A 574 3.78 -7.03 -12.87
C SER A 574 2.63 -6.65 -13.81
N LEU A 575 2.46 -5.35 -14.07
CA LEU A 575 1.49 -4.85 -15.05
C LEU A 575 1.80 -5.33 -16.49
N VAL A 576 3.08 -5.60 -16.80
CA VAL A 576 3.51 -6.18 -18.08
C VAL A 576 2.92 -7.57 -18.26
N ALA A 577 3.10 -8.46 -17.28
CA ALA A 577 2.58 -9.82 -17.35
C ALA A 577 1.04 -9.86 -17.31
N ARG A 578 0.41 -8.94 -16.58
CA ARG A 578 -1.07 -8.81 -16.56
C ARG A 578 -1.62 -8.37 -17.92
N ARG A 579 -0.98 -7.39 -18.57
CA ARG A 579 -1.36 -6.97 -19.93
C ARG A 579 -1.21 -8.13 -20.92
N PHE A 580 -0.09 -8.85 -20.87
CA PHE A 580 0.11 -10.05 -21.67
C PHE A 580 -0.99 -11.09 -21.44
N ALA A 581 -1.37 -11.36 -20.19
CA ALA A 581 -2.44 -12.31 -19.89
C ALA A 581 -3.80 -11.86 -20.45
N ALA A 582 -4.12 -10.57 -20.39
CA ALA A 582 -5.35 -10.02 -20.96
C ALA A 582 -5.37 -10.11 -22.49
N ASP A 583 -4.26 -9.75 -23.16
CA ASP A 583 -4.15 -9.84 -24.62
C ASP A 583 -4.14 -11.31 -25.10
N ALA A 584 -3.49 -12.21 -24.36
CA ALA A 584 -3.53 -13.65 -24.63
C ALA A 584 -4.96 -14.22 -24.50
N ALA A 585 -5.73 -13.79 -23.49
CA ALA A 585 -7.12 -14.19 -23.33
C ALA A 585 -8.02 -13.68 -24.47
N ARG A 586 -7.82 -12.43 -24.93
CA ARG A 586 -8.53 -11.88 -26.10
C ARG A 586 -8.18 -12.63 -27.38
N TYR A 587 -6.90 -12.93 -27.58
CA TYR A 587 -6.44 -13.74 -28.70
C TYR A 587 -7.04 -15.16 -28.66
N ALA A 588 -7.05 -15.80 -27.49
CA ALA A 588 -7.73 -17.08 -27.29
C ALA A 588 -9.22 -17.01 -27.65
N GLY A 589 -9.88 -15.89 -27.31
CA GLY A 589 -11.26 -15.57 -27.67
C GLY A 589 -11.51 -15.24 -29.16
N GLY A 590 -10.46 -15.18 -29.99
CA GLY A 590 -10.58 -15.03 -31.45
C GLY A 590 -10.00 -13.73 -32.02
N ASP A 591 -9.47 -12.82 -31.20
CA ASP A 591 -8.83 -11.60 -31.69
C ASP A 591 -7.44 -11.87 -32.28
N ARG A 592 -7.41 -12.27 -33.56
CA ARG A 592 -6.17 -12.60 -34.29
C ARG A 592 -5.27 -11.40 -34.56
N SER A 593 -5.74 -10.16 -34.36
CA SER A 593 -4.90 -8.97 -34.54
C SER A 593 -3.71 -8.92 -33.56
N LEU A 594 -3.83 -9.64 -32.43
CA LEU A 594 -2.82 -9.68 -31.36
C LEU A 594 -1.68 -10.69 -31.61
N ALA A 595 -1.77 -11.54 -32.64
CA ALA A 595 -0.83 -12.63 -32.89
C ALA A 595 0.64 -12.16 -32.95
N ALA A 596 0.89 -11.09 -33.72
CA ALA A 596 2.24 -10.55 -33.90
C ALA A 596 2.81 -9.94 -32.61
N ALA A 597 1.98 -9.23 -31.84
CA ALA A 597 2.39 -8.61 -30.58
C ALA A 597 2.76 -9.67 -29.53
N LEU A 598 1.88 -10.66 -29.34
CA LEU A 598 2.10 -11.77 -28.40
C LEU A 598 3.32 -12.62 -28.79
N THR A 599 3.48 -12.92 -30.08
CA THR A 599 4.66 -13.64 -30.60
C THR A 599 5.94 -12.84 -30.30
N GLY A 600 5.94 -11.53 -30.56
CA GLY A 600 7.08 -10.68 -30.28
C GLY A 600 7.45 -10.61 -28.79
N GLU A 601 6.46 -10.56 -27.89
CA GLU A 601 6.67 -10.60 -26.44
C GLU A 601 7.31 -11.92 -25.99
N LEU A 602 6.73 -13.04 -26.41
CA LEU A 602 7.22 -14.37 -26.05
C LEU A 602 8.63 -14.64 -26.61
N MET A 603 8.92 -14.23 -27.84
CA MET A 603 10.28 -14.33 -28.41
C MET A 603 11.28 -13.53 -27.58
N ARG A 604 10.95 -12.28 -27.21
CA ARG A 604 11.82 -11.46 -26.36
C ARG A 604 12.14 -12.15 -25.04
N TRP A 605 11.16 -12.73 -24.36
CA TRP A 605 11.38 -13.40 -23.07
C TRP A 605 12.14 -14.73 -23.21
N ARG A 606 11.84 -15.53 -24.23
CA ARG A 606 12.58 -16.75 -24.54
C ARG A 606 14.06 -16.46 -24.80
N ASP A 607 14.32 -15.49 -25.68
CA ASP A 607 15.68 -15.16 -26.11
C ASP A 607 16.46 -14.38 -25.03
N ASN A 608 15.76 -13.82 -24.04
CA ASN A 608 16.39 -13.16 -22.90
C ASN A 608 17.18 -14.13 -22.02
N ASP A 609 16.85 -15.42 -21.97
CA ASP A 609 17.51 -16.37 -21.08
C ASP A 609 19.02 -16.47 -21.33
N ALA A 610 19.43 -16.65 -22.59
CA ALA A 610 20.85 -16.68 -22.95
C ALA A 610 21.56 -15.37 -22.57
N ARG A 611 20.87 -14.23 -22.72
CA ARG A 611 21.40 -12.90 -22.38
C ARG A 611 21.52 -12.72 -20.87
N PHE A 612 20.55 -13.22 -20.11
CA PHE A 612 20.55 -13.20 -18.65
C PHE A 612 21.60 -14.15 -18.05
N VAL A 613 21.77 -15.35 -18.62
CA VAL A 613 22.84 -16.29 -18.23
C VAL A 613 24.21 -15.65 -18.42
N ALA A 614 24.43 -14.96 -19.54
CA ALA A 614 25.65 -14.18 -19.74
C ALA A 614 25.79 -13.02 -18.75
N ALA A 615 24.72 -12.24 -18.54
CA ALA A 615 24.68 -11.10 -17.62
C ALA A 615 24.87 -11.48 -16.14
N SER A 616 24.54 -12.71 -15.76
CA SER A 616 24.64 -13.23 -14.39
C SER A 616 25.99 -13.87 -14.06
N ALA A 617 26.85 -14.12 -15.06
CA ALA A 617 28.14 -14.78 -14.85
C ALA A 617 29.00 -14.09 -13.79
N GLY A 618 29.34 -14.82 -12.71
CA GLY A 618 30.15 -14.28 -11.62
C GLY A 618 29.40 -13.33 -10.68
N ARG A 619 28.06 -13.30 -10.74
CA ARG A 619 27.20 -12.43 -9.89
C ARG A 619 26.22 -13.30 -9.09
N PRO A 620 26.60 -13.78 -7.89
CA PRO A 620 25.85 -14.80 -7.16
C PRO A 620 24.34 -14.52 -7.03
N LEU A 621 23.96 -13.28 -6.69
CA LEU A 621 22.55 -12.88 -6.57
C LEU A 621 21.76 -13.05 -7.88
N LEU A 622 22.39 -12.88 -9.04
CA LEU A 622 21.76 -13.11 -10.34
C LEU A 622 21.86 -14.58 -10.79
N GLU A 623 22.91 -15.29 -10.37
CA GLU A 623 23.06 -16.72 -10.69
C GLU A 623 21.94 -17.56 -10.05
N GLU A 624 21.51 -17.19 -8.85
CA GLU A 624 20.36 -17.78 -8.16
C GLU A 624 19.04 -17.66 -8.96
N ALA A 625 18.93 -16.66 -9.84
CA ALA A 625 17.74 -16.42 -10.67
C ALA A 625 17.81 -17.12 -12.04
N ARG A 626 18.91 -17.81 -12.40
CA ARG A 626 19.02 -18.56 -13.66
C ARG A 626 17.93 -19.62 -13.84
N PRO A 627 17.55 -20.42 -12.82
CA PRO A 627 16.45 -21.36 -12.97
C PRO A 627 15.11 -20.68 -13.32
N THR A 628 14.85 -19.50 -12.73
CA THR A 628 13.65 -18.70 -13.02
C THR A 628 13.67 -18.18 -14.46
N SER A 629 14.83 -17.71 -14.94
CA SER A 629 15.04 -17.31 -16.34
C SER A 629 14.77 -18.46 -17.32
N ALA A 630 15.31 -19.64 -17.05
CA ALA A 630 15.10 -20.82 -17.88
C ALA A 630 13.63 -21.27 -17.91
N GLN A 631 12.94 -21.18 -16.76
CA GLN A 631 11.51 -21.50 -16.65
C GLN A 631 10.66 -20.53 -17.50
N ILE A 632 10.97 -19.24 -17.48
CA ILE A 632 10.33 -18.23 -18.33
C ILE A 632 10.55 -18.56 -19.81
N ALA A 633 11.79 -18.90 -20.21
CA ALA A 633 12.07 -19.22 -21.60
C ALA A 633 11.33 -20.46 -22.10
N ALA A 634 11.22 -21.50 -21.27
CA ALA A 634 10.43 -22.69 -21.59
C ALA A 634 8.94 -22.34 -21.78
N LEU A 635 8.34 -21.60 -20.85
CA LEU A 635 6.95 -21.15 -20.93
C LEU A 635 6.68 -20.27 -22.16
N ALA A 636 7.61 -19.36 -22.45
CA ALA A 636 7.52 -18.52 -23.63
C ALA A 636 7.59 -19.35 -24.92
N GLY A 637 8.47 -20.37 -24.97
CA GLY A 637 8.52 -21.35 -26.04
C GLY A 637 7.21 -22.11 -26.24
N TYR A 638 6.57 -22.56 -25.16
CA TYR A 638 5.26 -23.23 -25.24
C TYR A 638 4.16 -22.30 -25.77
N GLY A 639 4.14 -21.04 -25.33
CA GLY A 639 3.21 -20.04 -25.84
C GLY A 639 3.38 -19.77 -27.35
N LEU A 640 4.62 -19.74 -27.83
CA LEU A 640 4.93 -19.57 -29.26
C LEU A 640 4.40 -20.74 -30.09
N GLU A 641 4.61 -21.97 -29.63
CA GLU A 641 4.08 -23.16 -30.31
C GLU A 641 2.55 -23.21 -30.31
N ALA A 642 1.92 -22.75 -29.22
CA ALA A 642 0.46 -22.63 -29.15
C ALA A 642 -0.09 -21.65 -30.19
N ILE A 643 0.49 -20.45 -30.28
CA ILE A 643 0.12 -19.46 -31.31
C ILE A 643 0.36 -20.04 -32.71
N ALA A 644 1.53 -20.64 -32.96
CA ALA A 644 1.84 -21.23 -34.25
C ALA A 644 0.87 -22.35 -34.65
N ALA A 645 0.41 -23.16 -33.70
CA ALA A 645 -0.60 -24.20 -33.94
C ALA A 645 -1.97 -23.59 -34.30
N ILE A 646 -2.39 -22.56 -33.57
CA ILE A 646 -3.66 -21.84 -33.81
C ILE A 646 -3.66 -21.19 -35.20
N GLU A 647 -2.60 -20.47 -35.57
CA GLU A 647 -2.49 -19.78 -36.86
C GLU A 647 -2.38 -20.77 -38.04
N ALA A 648 -1.70 -21.91 -37.84
CA ALA A 648 -1.59 -22.94 -38.86
C ALA A 648 -2.80 -23.90 -38.91
N HIS A 649 -3.83 -23.68 -38.07
CA HIS A 649 -5.00 -24.55 -37.96
C HIS A 649 -4.65 -26.03 -37.75
N ARG A 650 -3.60 -26.31 -36.98
CA ARG A 650 -3.12 -27.66 -36.67
C ARG A 650 -3.29 -27.95 -35.17
N PRO A 651 -3.44 -29.23 -34.76
CA PRO A 651 -3.45 -29.57 -33.35
C PRO A 651 -2.10 -29.23 -32.71
N LEU A 652 -2.14 -28.79 -31.45
CA LEU A 652 -0.94 -28.67 -30.63
C LEU A 652 -0.35 -30.07 -30.37
N ASP A 653 0.98 -30.18 -30.43
CA ASP A 653 1.65 -31.44 -30.11
C ASP A 653 1.32 -31.89 -28.68
N ARG A 654 0.96 -33.17 -28.52
CA ARG A 654 0.47 -33.70 -27.25
C ARG A 654 1.55 -33.72 -26.17
N ASP A 655 2.78 -34.09 -26.52
CA ASP A 655 3.89 -34.13 -25.58
C ASP A 655 4.26 -32.71 -25.12
N LEU A 656 4.26 -31.75 -26.05
CA LEU A 656 4.44 -30.33 -25.74
C LEU A 656 3.34 -29.82 -24.81
N ALA A 657 2.07 -30.13 -25.08
CA ALA A 657 0.96 -29.71 -24.23
C ALA A 657 1.08 -30.27 -22.80
N VAL A 658 1.55 -31.52 -22.65
CA VAL A 658 1.81 -32.13 -21.33
C VAL A 658 2.94 -31.41 -20.60
N LYS A 659 4.06 -31.13 -21.28
CA LYS A 659 5.18 -30.38 -20.71
C LYS A 659 4.80 -28.96 -20.31
N ALA A 660 4.02 -28.28 -21.14
CA ALA A 660 3.53 -26.94 -20.85
C ALA A 660 2.64 -26.92 -19.60
N ARG A 661 1.71 -27.89 -19.47
CA ARG A 661 0.85 -28.02 -18.29
C ARG A 661 1.66 -28.32 -17.03
N ALA A 662 2.64 -29.22 -17.09
CA ALA A 662 3.52 -29.51 -15.96
C ALA A 662 4.35 -28.28 -15.51
N ALA A 663 4.82 -27.47 -16.46
CA ALA A 663 5.53 -26.22 -16.17
C ALA A 663 4.61 -25.19 -15.51
N LEU A 664 3.36 -25.08 -15.96
CA LEU A 664 2.33 -24.22 -15.38
C LEU A 664 1.92 -24.69 -13.97
N ASP A 665 1.78 -25.99 -13.74
CA ASP A 665 1.48 -26.55 -12.42
C ASP A 665 2.62 -26.30 -11.41
N THR A 666 3.87 -26.29 -11.90
CA THR A 666 5.04 -25.88 -11.11
C THR A 666 4.94 -24.42 -10.67
N LEU A 667 4.49 -23.52 -11.55
CA LEU A 667 4.26 -22.12 -11.18
C LEU A 667 3.16 -21.97 -10.14
N ASP A 668 2.05 -22.68 -10.31
CA ASP A 668 0.96 -22.65 -9.33
C ASP A 668 1.42 -23.13 -7.95
N ALA A 669 2.31 -24.15 -7.90
CA ALA A 669 2.90 -24.64 -6.66
C ALA A 669 3.85 -23.60 -6.02
N GLN A 670 4.71 -22.95 -6.81
CA GLN A 670 5.59 -21.88 -6.34
C GLN A 670 4.81 -20.68 -5.82
N GLU A 671 3.72 -20.30 -6.49
CA GLU A 671 2.87 -19.20 -6.06
C GLU A 671 2.15 -19.52 -4.74
N LYS A 672 1.65 -20.75 -4.59
CA LYS A 672 1.03 -21.23 -3.35
C LYS A 672 2.01 -21.30 -2.18
N ALA A 673 3.30 -21.52 -2.44
CA ALA A 673 4.34 -21.66 -1.42
C ALA A 673 4.50 -20.43 -0.52
N SER A 674 4.05 -19.26 -0.96
CA SER A 674 4.04 -18.03 -0.15
C SER A 674 2.70 -17.31 -0.15
N TRP A 675 1.63 -17.90 -0.69
CA TRP A 675 0.31 -17.24 -0.78
C TRP A 675 -0.32 -16.97 0.59
N ARG A 676 -0.06 -17.81 1.59
CA ARG A 676 -0.52 -17.59 2.96
C ARG A 676 0.66 -17.56 3.94
N PRO A 677 0.51 -16.89 5.10
CA PRO A 677 1.61 -16.65 6.02
C PRO A 677 2.38 -17.89 6.48
N ILE A 678 1.71 -19.03 6.71
CA ILE A 678 2.38 -20.20 7.28
C ILE A 678 3.10 -21.01 6.21
N GLU A 679 2.52 -21.13 5.02
CA GLU A 679 3.13 -21.75 3.85
C GLU A 679 4.50 -21.12 3.54
N SER A 680 4.63 -19.79 3.72
CA SER A 680 5.89 -19.05 3.57
C SER A 680 7.06 -19.61 4.38
N PHE A 681 6.79 -20.30 5.50
CA PHE A 681 7.83 -20.93 6.33
C PHE A 681 7.99 -22.42 6.08
N LEU A 682 6.96 -23.10 5.59
CA LEU A 682 6.91 -24.55 5.50
C LEU A 682 7.28 -25.09 4.11
N LEU A 683 6.99 -24.31 3.06
CA LEU A 683 7.15 -24.76 1.68
C LEU A 683 8.42 -24.18 1.05
N PRO A 684 9.07 -24.92 0.14
CA PRO A 684 10.21 -24.43 -0.61
C PRO A 684 9.80 -23.24 -1.48
N GLN A 685 10.54 -22.14 -1.35
CA GLN A 685 10.31 -20.91 -2.12
C GLN A 685 10.95 -21.00 -3.51
N PRO A 686 10.41 -20.28 -4.52
CA PRO A 686 10.98 -20.26 -5.85
C PRO A 686 12.42 -19.69 -5.86
N PRO A 687 13.23 -20.04 -6.86
CA PRO A 687 14.61 -19.55 -6.98
C PRO A 687 14.69 -18.02 -7.00
N ALA A 688 15.67 -17.48 -6.25
CA ALA A 688 15.89 -16.04 -6.04
C ALA A 688 14.66 -15.26 -5.55
N ASP A 689 13.71 -15.95 -4.91
CA ASP A 689 12.45 -15.39 -4.41
C ASP A 689 11.60 -14.73 -5.50
N LEU A 690 11.68 -15.23 -6.74
CA LEU A 690 10.96 -14.71 -7.89
C LEU A 690 9.81 -15.64 -8.32
N ILE A 691 8.59 -15.14 -8.22
CA ILE A 691 7.39 -15.76 -8.81
C ILE A 691 7.26 -15.30 -10.27
N VAL A 692 7.24 -16.23 -11.23
CA VAL A 692 6.99 -15.93 -12.64
C VAL A 692 5.53 -15.57 -12.87
N LYS A 693 5.25 -14.47 -13.59
CA LYS A 693 3.89 -13.91 -13.73
C LYS A 693 3.23 -14.14 -15.09
N ILE A 694 3.92 -14.69 -16.09
CA ILE A 694 3.35 -14.92 -17.44
C ILE A 694 2.47 -16.19 -17.54
N GLY A 695 2.41 -17.00 -16.48
CA GLY A 695 1.69 -18.28 -16.45
C GLY A 695 0.23 -18.20 -16.93
N PRO A 696 -0.60 -17.26 -16.43
CA PRO A 696 -2.00 -17.12 -16.85
C PRO A 696 -2.16 -16.89 -18.36
N GLY A 697 -1.33 -16.05 -18.96
CA GLY A 697 -1.38 -15.80 -20.40
C GLY A 697 -0.95 -17.00 -21.23
N VAL A 698 0.13 -17.68 -20.82
CA VAL A 698 0.59 -18.91 -21.50
C VAL A 698 -0.47 -20.01 -21.39
N ARG A 699 -1.13 -20.16 -20.24
CA ARG A 699 -2.23 -21.11 -20.04
C ARG A 699 -3.39 -20.86 -21.01
N ALA A 700 -3.82 -19.61 -21.15
CA ALA A 700 -4.88 -19.24 -22.09
C ALA A 700 -4.54 -19.61 -23.55
N LEU A 701 -3.29 -19.42 -23.97
CA LEU A 701 -2.83 -19.81 -25.31
C LEU A 701 -2.83 -21.34 -25.50
N ILE A 702 -2.30 -22.08 -24.51
CA ILE A 702 -2.22 -23.54 -24.56
C ILE A 702 -3.61 -24.18 -24.59
N ASP A 703 -4.53 -23.70 -23.77
CA ASP A 703 -5.89 -24.24 -23.73
C ASP A 703 -6.66 -23.92 -25.03
N ALA A 704 -6.49 -22.72 -25.59
CA ALA A 704 -7.08 -22.36 -26.88
C ALA A 704 -6.53 -23.20 -28.05
N ALA A 705 -5.24 -23.53 -28.03
CA ALA A 705 -4.62 -24.38 -29.04
C ALA A 705 -5.05 -25.85 -28.90
N ALA A 706 -5.30 -26.33 -27.67
CA ALA A 706 -5.73 -27.70 -27.39
C ALA A 706 -7.23 -27.95 -27.64
N ALA A 707 -8.05 -26.89 -27.69
CA ALA A 707 -9.48 -26.97 -27.98
C ALA A 707 -9.79 -27.12 -29.49
N ARG A 708 -8.78 -27.06 -30.35
CA ARG A 708 -8.87 -27.22 -31.81
C ARG A 708 -8.31 -28.58 -32.22
#